data_AF-A0A962NX32-F1
#
_entry.id   AF-A0A962NX32-F1
#
_cell.length_a   1.000
_cell.length_b   1.000
_cell.length_c   1.000
_cell.angle_alpha   90.00
_cell.angle_beta   90.00
_cell.angle_gamma   90.00
#
_symmetry.space_group_name_H-M   'P 1'
#
loop_
_entity.id
_entity.type
_entity.pdbx_description
1 polymer ?
#
loop_
_entity_poly.entity_id
_entity_poly.type
_entity_poly.pdbx_seq_one_letter_code
_entity_poly.pdbx_strand_id
1 'polypeptide(L)'
;MSLKPWREIARPHKDVLEGTFKQSEFAADITQVANGTATPEYQDAEKFFNRTFITEGMRLLLISVAQRLSGLGGDPVIQLQTAFGGGKTHTMLAVFHLATRKVSTEKLLGVGPLLDKAGIFELPQARVAVIDGIKLSPSQPRKYGTVQINTLWGELAWQLLGNEGYTLVAASDIDGTSPGKEILTELIRKAAPCVILIDELLAYVRQLELGQHYKGGTFDSNITFIQALTEAMKAVPNSILLASLPQSELEVGGTMGQRALNSLEKYFARVETVWKPVATEEAFEIVRRRLFEYPGDRAEVEGISRQFSDFYRKHAEKFPVETQSNEYFERLCHSYPIHPEIFDRLYEDWSTLDKFQRTRGVLQYMAIVIHRLWNSENRDALIMPGSIPLEDGNVRDKSIHYLSPGWEPVIEREVDSIRSIPHDIESHSTLFGGVQAARRSARTIFLGSAPSNSSQIVRGINVEHILLGAVQPGQSVGIFEDVLKRLRDRLHYLYSDQGRFWLDTKPNLRREMESRKATINERDELVPLLKNQVTEIFGKNHHFSGIHVFTPSVDIPDDYGIGTRLVVLPLNAGYSRSEVNLAFTAATEILRNRGEQPRQKQNRLVFMAADFDVVSRLKEQGRIYLAWKSIVFDIDNGTLNQDLAHLNQAKRNRDGAIQTLKQLVREAYKWLLAPIES
;
A
#
# COMPACT_ATOMS: atom_id res chain seq x y z
N MET A 1 12.97 29.74 -14.98
CA MET A 1 13.97 28.84 -14.36
C MET A 1 13.73 27.44 -14.91
N SER A 2 14.76 26.66 -15.18
CA SER A 2 14.59 25.24 -15.54
C SER A 2 14.30 24.42 -14.28
N LEU A 3 13.43 23.41 -14.36
CA LEU A 3 13.26 22.42 -13.29
C LEU A 3 14.52 21.57 -13.21
N LYS A 4 15.36 21.86 -12.21
CA LYS A 4 16.55 21.05 -11.92
C LYS A 4 16.12 19.70 -11.34
N PRO A 5 16.79 18.60 -11.71
CA PRO A 5 16.62 17.32 -11.06
C PRO A 5 16.87 17.38 -9.55
N TRP A 6 16.09 16.63 -8.76
CA TRP A 6 16.25 16.62 -7.31
C TRP A 6 17.65 16.20 -6.88
N ARG A 7 18.28 15.28 -7.63
CA ARG A 7 19.62 14.75 -7.36
C ARG A 7 20.75 15.76 -7.52
N GLU A 8 20.50 16.88 -8.21
CA GLU A 8 21.46 17.98 -8.34
C GLU A 8 21.41 18.92 -7.12
N ILE A 9 20.37 18.84 -6.30
CA ILE A 9 20.12 19.74 -5.17
C ILE A 9 20.19 18.98 -3.84
N ALA A 10 19.47 17.87 -3.73
CA ALA A 10 19.39 17.06 -2.53
C ALA A 10 20.35 15.86 -2.60
N ARG A 11 21.13 15.66 -1.53
CA ARG A 11 22.10 14.58 -1.38
C ARG A 11 21.63 13.59 -0.30
N PRO A 12 21.35 12.32 -0.68
CA PRO A 12 21.08 11.26 0.28
C PRO A 12 22.28 11.00 1.20
N HIS A 13 22.03 10.43 2.39
CA HIS A 13 23.11 9.95 3.25
C HIS A 13 23.89 8.81 2.57
N LYS A 14 25.17 8.65 2.97
CA LYS A 14 26.09 7.68 2.37
C LYS A 14 25.59 6.22 2.41
N ASP A 15 24.97 5.82 3.51
CA ASP A 15 24.35 4.50 3.70
C ASP A 15 23.22 4.21 2.71
N VAL A 16 22.41 5.24 2.37
CA VAL A 16 21.39 5.17 1.32
C VAL A 16 22.04 5.11 -0.07
N LEU A 17 23.08 5.91 -0.33
CA LEU A 17 23.79 5.91 -1.61
C LEU A 17 24.46 4.57 -1.92
N GLU A 18 25.12 3.96 -0.92
CA GLU A 18 25.86 2.71 -1.09
C GLU A 18 24.95 1.47 -1.07
N GLY A 19 23.66 1.63 -0.72
CA GLY A 19 22.72 0.50 -0.60
C GLY A 19 23.08 -0.44 0.55
N THR A 20 24.00 -0.05 1.43
CA THR A 20 24.42 -0.80 2.62
C THR A 20 23.47 -0.61 3.80
N PHE A 21 22.45 0.21 3.63
CA PHE A 21 21.34 0.42 4.55
C PHE A 21 20.79 -0.90 5.10
N LYS A 22 20.96 -1.15 6.39
CA LYS A 22 20.46 -2.38 7.05
C LYS A 22 19.14 -2.12 7.74
N GLN A 23 18.22 -3.09 7.66
CA GLN A 23 16.96 -3.04 8.40
C GLN A 23 17.16 -2.83 9.92
N SER A 24 18.27 -3.32 10.48
CA SER A 24 18.64 -3.17 11.89
C SER A 24 19.05 -1.74 12.27
N GLU A 25 19.52 -0.91 11.34
CA GLU A 25 19.97 0.46 11.61
C GLU A 25 18.81 1.42 11.95
N PHE A 26 17.55 0.98 11.80
CA PHE A 26 16.36 1.71 12.25
C PHE A 26 15.80 1.18 13.57
N ALA A 27 16.34 0.08 14.09
CA ALA A 27 16.03 -0.38 15.43
C ALA A 27 17.02 0.29 16.38
N ALA A 28 16.59 1.39 16.98
CA ALA A 28 17.31 1.97 18.10
C ALA A 28 17.40 0.93 19.22
N ASP A 29 18.59 0.74 19.77
CA ASP A 29 18.85 -0.13 20.92
C ASP A 29 19.48 0.73 22.01
N ILE A 30 18.67 1.06 23.02
CA ILE A 30 19.10 1.90 24.14
C ILE A 30 20.24 1.26 24.93
N THR A 31 20.28 -0.07 24.95
CA THR A 31 21.32 -0.82 25.65
C THR A 31 22.67 -0.71 24.95
N GLN A 32 22.69 -0.74 23.62
CA GLN A 32 23.93 -0.52 22.86
C GLN A 32 24.49 0.89 23.09
N VAL A 33 23.62 1.90 23.11
CA VAL A 33 24.04 3.30 23.36
C VAL A 33 24.56 3.48 24.78
N ALA A 34 23.89 2.87 25.78
CA ALA A 34 24.32 2.90 27.17
C ALA A 34 25.69 2.22 27.37
N ASN A 35 25.97 1.13 26.65
CA ASN A 35 27.23 0.39 26.75
C ASN A 35 28.36 0.91 25.85
N GLY A 36 28.10 1.90 24.99
CA GLY A 36 29.13 2.44 24.09
C GLY A 36 29.38 1.61 22.82
N THR A 37 28.46 0.71 22.45
CA THR A 37 28.62 -0.22 21.32
C THR A 37 27.68 0.07 20.14
N ALA A 38 26.88 1.14 20.22
CA ALA A 38 25.99 1.53 19.13
C ALA A 38 26.76 2.17 17.96
N THR A 39 26.13 2.22 16.79
CA THR A 39 26.71 2.93 15.65
C THR A 39 26.82 4.44 15.94
N PRO A 40 27.74 5.16 15.26
CA PRO A 40 27.98 6.59 15.56
C PRO A 40 26.73 7.46 15.48
N GLU A 41 25.76 7.12 14.65
CA GLU A 41 24.50 7.85 14.44
C GLU A 41 23.60 7.84 15.67
N TYR A 42 23.69 6.80 16.50
CA TYR A 42 22.96 6.68 17.77
C TYR A 42 23.83 6.94 18.99
N GLN A 43 25.12 6.62 18.90
CA GLN A 43 26.06 6.72 20.02
C GLN A 43 26.50 8.15 20.31
N ASP A 44 26.69 8.95 19.26
CA ASP A 44 27.13 10.34 19.34
C ASP A 44 25.91 11.28 19.39
N ALA A 45 25.86 12.13 20.41
CA ALA A 45 24.70 12.98 20.66
C ALA A 45 24.48 14.01 19.55
N GLU A 46 25.54 14.61 19.00
CA GLU A 46 25.45 15.62 17.95
C GLU A 46 24.93 14.99 16.65
N LYS A 47 25.50 13.84 16.25
CA LYS A 47 25.02 13.08 15.09
C LYS A 47 23.57 12.62 15.25
N PHE A 48 23.21 12.16 16.45
CA PHE A 48 21.85 11.72 16.75
C PHE A 48 20.83 12.86 16.57
N PHE A 49 21.08 14.04 17.14
CA PHE A 49 20.18 15.18 17.01
C PHE A 49 20.18 15.78 15.59
N ASN A 50 21.30 15.73 14.87
CA ASN A 50 21.34 16.13 13.45
C ASN A 50 20.44 15.25 12.56
N ARG A 51 20.34 13.95 12.84
CA ARG A 51 19.47 13.01 12.13
C ARG A 51 18.05 12.90 12.71
N THR A 52 17.77 13.55 13.83
CA THR A 52 16.48 13.49 14.52
C THR A 52 15.65 14.73 14.21
N PHE A 53 14.39 14.55 13.81
CA PHE A 53 13.40 15.61 13.83
C PHE A 53 12.69 15.61 15.19
N ILE A 54 12.74 16.74 15.90
CA ILE A 54 12.05 16.91 17.18
C ILE A 54 10.59 17.24 16.89
N THR A 55 9.74 16.22 16.90
CA THR A 55 8.28 16.37 16.79
C THR A 55 7.73 17.14 17.99
N GLU A 56 6.51 17.64 17.89
CA GLU A 56 5.85 18.36 18.97
C GLU A 56 5.68 17.48 20.22
N GLY A 57 5.35 16.19 20.06
CA GLY A 57 5.31 15.25 21.18
C GLY A 57 6.67 15.11 21.87
N MET A 58 7.75 14.93 21.10
CA MET A 58 9.12 14.87 21.64
C MET A 58 9.53 16.21 22.28
N ARG A 59 9.12 17.33 21.68
CA ARG A 59 9.37 18.67 22.19
C ARG A 59 8.83 18.84 23.60
N LEU A 60 7.55 18.55 23.79
CA LEU A 60 6.88 18.64 25.09
C LEU A 60 7.53 17.72 26.12
N LEU A 61 7.89 16.50 25.71
CA LEU A 61 8.61 15.57 26.56
C LEU A 61 9.97 16.10 27.01
N LEU A 62 10.81 16.55 26.07
CA LEU A 62 12.15 17.05 26.37
C LEU A 62 12.09 18.32 27.25
N ILE A 63 11.07 19.17 27.08
CA ILE A 63 10.82 20.31 27.97
C ILE A 63 10.49 19.83 29.39
N SER A 64 9.54 18.89 29.56
CA SER A 64 9.16 18.36 30.88
C SER A 64 10.35 17.69 31.58
N VAL A 65 11.13 16.90 30.85
CA VAL A 65 12.38 16.29 31.34
C VAL A 65 13.38 17.36 31.78
N ALA A 66 13.62 18.38 30.95
CA ALA A 66 14.57 19.44 31.25
C ALA A 66 14.16 20.25 32.50
N GLN A 67 12.87 20.57 32.62
CA GLN A 67 12.31 21.27 33.79
C GLN A 67 12.48 20.43 35.06
N ARG A 68 12.20 19.12 34.98
CA ARG A 68 12.37 18.18 36.09
C ARG A 68 13.81 18.10 36.56
N LEU A 69 14.74 17.89 35.64
CA LEU A 69 16.17 17.82 35.99
C LEU A 69 16.70 19.12 36.59
N SER A 70 16.14 20.26 36.18
CA SER A 70 16.51 21.59 36.67
C SER A 70 15.77 22.00 37.96
N GLY A 71 14.87 21.16 38.49
CA GLY A 71 14.09 21.46 39.70
C GLY A 71 13.01 22.53 39.51
N LEU A 72 12.61 22.82 38.27
CA LEU A 72 11.61 23.84 37.91
C LEU A 72 10.19 23.29 37.77
N GLY A 73 9.93 22.06 38.24
CA GLY A 73 8.66 21.36 38.06
C GLY A 73 8.79 20.23 37.04
N GLY A 74 7.70 19.86 36.36
CA GLY A 74 7.69 18.74 35.41
C GLY A 74 7.37 17.39 36.05
N ASP A 75 7.08 16.41 35.19
CA ASP A 75 6.52 15.13 35.60
C ASP A 75 7.58 14.18 36.16
N PRO A 76 7.33 13.52 37.30
CA PRO A 76 8.27 12.57 37.90
C PRO A 76 8.33 11.23 37.17
N VAL A 77 7.26 10.87 36.48
CA VAL A 77 7.11 9.61 35.77
C VAL A 77 6.46 9.96 34.42
N ILE A 78 6.85 9.29 33.35
CA ILE A 78 6.24 9.47 32.03
C ILE A 78 6.12 8.09 31.39
N GLN A 79 4.91 7.76 30.94
CA GLN A 79 4.65 6.57 30.14
C GLN A 79 4.79 6.93 28.66
N LEU A 80 5.71 6.27 27.95
CA LEU A 80 5.81 6.39 26.51
C LEU A 80 4.81 5.44 25.84
N GLN A 81 3.69 6.01 25.40
CA GLN A 81 2.76 5.36 24.48
C GLN A 81 2.96 5.97 23.09
N THR A 82 3.21 5.13 22.09
CA THR A 82 3.34 5.61 20.71
C THR A 82 2.25 5.03 19.85
N ALA A 83 1.39 5.89 19.31
CA ALA A 83 0.46 5.54 18.23
C ALA A 83 1.17 5.20 16.90
N PHE A 84 2.45 5.58 16.78
CA PHE A 84 3.26 5.42 15.57
C PHE A 84 4.44 4.49 15.88
N GLY A 85 4.38 3.28 15.32
CA GLY A 85 5.41 2.27 15.50
C GLY A 85 6.82 2.82 15.23
N GLY A 86 7.74 2.54 16.16
CA GLY A 86 9.19 2.76 16.00
C GLY A 86 9.81 3.93 16.79
N GLY A 87 9.04 4.70 17.57
CA GLY A 87 9.53 5.93 18.20
C GLY A 87 9.94 5.86 19.69
N LYS A 88 9.57 4.81 20.44
CA LYS A 88 9.74 4.76 21.92
C LYS A 88 11.21 4.79 22.33
N THR A 89 11.98 3.80 21.88
CA THR A 89 13.42 3.71 22.14
C THR A 89 14.18 4.92 21.58
N HIS A 90 13.80 5.42 20.39
CA HIS A 90 14.41 6.63 19.81
C HIS A 90 14.15 7.88 20.67
N THR A 91 12.95 8.01 21.23
CA THR A 91 12.60 9.10 22.15
C THR A 91 13.36 8.99 23.47
N MET A 92 13.50 7.78 24.01
CA MET A 92 14.34 7.54 25.19
C MET A 92 15.81 7.87 24.92
N LEU A 93 16.32 7.63 23.71
CA LEU A 93 17.68 8.04 23.33
C LEU A 93 17.84 9.55 23.29
N ALA A 94 16.83 10.30 22.82
CA ALA A 94 16.87 11.75 22.87
C ALA A 94 16.99 12.25 24.32
N VAL A 95 16.23 11.64 25.23
CA VAL A 95 16.31 11.92 26.67
C VAL A 95 17.66 11.51 27.26
N PHE A 96 18.19 10.34 26.90
CA PHE A 96 19.51 9.85 27.32
C PHE A 96 20.61 10.86 26.95
N HIS A 97 20.64 11.30 25.69
CA HIS A 97 21.64 12.27 25.20
C HIS A 97 21.48 13.65 25.84
N LEU A 98 20.23 14.10 26.04
CA LEU A 98 19.94 15.35 26.73
C LEU A 98 20.42 15.33 28.19
N ALA A 99 20.13 14.23 28.91
CA ALA A 99 20.40 14.09 30.34
C ALA A 99 21.88 13.82 30.67
N THR A 100 22.56 12.98 29.88
CA THR A 100 23.98 12.65 30.11
C THR A 100 24.90 13.83 29.86
N ARG A 101 24.46 14.85 29.10
CA ARG A 101 25.19 16.10 28.81
C ARG A 101 26.65 15.86 28.35
N LYS A 102 26.91 14.80 27.58
CA LYS A 102 28.25 14.49 27.06
C LYS A 102 28.83 15.59 26.17
N VAL A 103 27.96 16.41 25.56
CA VAL A 103 28.30 17.59 24.75
C VAL A 103 27.44 18.78 25.17
N SER A 104 27.84 20.01 24.82
CA SER A 104 27.03 21.22 25.06
C SER A 104 25.66 21.13 24.37
N THR A 105 24.61 21.68 24.99
CA THR A 105 23.24 21.70 24.44
C THR A 105 23.15 22.54 23.17
N GLU A 106 24.08 23.47 22.97
CA GLU A 106 24.23 24.27 21.74
C GLU A 106 24.57 23.40 20.52
N LYS A 107 25.27 22.27 20.73
CA LYS A 107 25.59 21.31 19.66
C LYS A 107 24.43 20.37 19.34
N LEU A 108 23.41 20.33 20.19
CA LEU A 108 22.24 19.46 20.01
C LEU A 108 21.20 20.22 19.19
N LEU A 109 21.19 19.98 17.87
CA LEU A 109 20.31 20.68 16.94
C LEU A 109 18.86 20.65 17.40
N GLY A 110 18.27 21.85 17.56
CA GLY A 110 16.88 22.03 17.97
C GLY A 110 16.63 22.02 19.48
N VAL A 111 17.61 21.70 20.32
CA VAL A 111 17.47 21.69 21.80
C VAL A 111 17.50 23.10 22.39
N GLY A 112 18.34 24.01 21.87
CA GLY A 112 18.43 25.40 22.35
C GLY A 112 17.06 26.10 22.48
N PRO A 113 16.25 26.15 21.40
CA PRO A 113 14.90 26.71 21.46
C PRO A 113 13.95 26.04 22.47
N LEU A 114 14.21 24.78 22.85
CA LEU A 114 13.41 24.09 23.87
C LEU A 114 13.74 24.59 25.27
N LEU A 115 15.04 24.75 25.54
CA LEU A 115 15.53 25.27 26.81
C LEU A 115 15.11 26.73 27.00
N ASP A 116 15.19 27.54 25.95
CA ASP A 116 14.70 28.93 25.96
C ASP A 116 13.21 28.98 26.31
N LYS A 117 12.38 28.16 25.64
CA LYS A 117 10.94 28.05 25.91
C LYS A 117 10.65 27.55 27.33
N ALA A 118 11.51 26.69 27.87
CA ALA A 118 11.41 26.18 29.23
C ALA A 118 11.92 27.16 30.30
N GLY A 119 12.59 28.25 29.90
CA GLY A 119 13.25 29.19 30.82
C GLY A 119 14.50 28.61 31.50
N ILE A 120 15.18 27.64 30.85
CA ILE A 120 16.33 26.93 31.41
C ILE A 120 17.61 27.46 30.76
N PHE A 121 18.42 28.16 31.54
CA PHE A 121 19.72 28.68 31.08
C PHE A 121 20.83 27.63 31.12
N GLU A 122 20.81 26.76 32.13
CA GLU A 122 21.79 25.70 32.31
C GLU A 122 21.07 24.40 32.68
N LEU A 123 21.18 23.41 31.79
CA LEU A 123 20.64 22.07 32.03
C LEU A 123 21.70 21.22 32.77
N PRO A 124 21.42 20.73 33.99
CA PRO A 124 22.37 19.96 34.76
C PRO A 124 22.65 18.60 34.12
N GLN A 125 23.87 18.11 34.28
CA GLN A 125 24.22 16.74 33.95
C GLN A 125 23.55 15.78 34.95
N ALA A 126 22.85 14.77 34.43
CA ALA A 126 22.13 13.79 35.23
C ALA A 126 22.73 12.39 35.09
N ARG A 127 22.64 11.61 36.17
CA ARG A 127 22.95 10.17 36.13
C ARG A 127 21.83 9.44 35.40
N VAL A 128 22.16 8.48 34.55
CA VAL A 128 21.16 7.75 33.75
C VAL A 128 21.28 6.26 34.01
N ALA A 129 20.18 5.62 34.40
CA ALA A 129 20.03 4.17 34.44
C ALA A 129 19.12 3.70 33.30
N VAL A 130 19.54 2.65 32.61
CA VAL A 130 18.86 2.02 31.47
C VAL A 130 18.55 0.57 31.81
N ILE A 131 17.27 0.25 31.83
CA ILE A 131 16.73 -1.09 32.02
C ILE A 131 16.07 -1.52 30.72
N ASP A 132 16.49 -2.65 30.17
CA ASP A 132 15.95 -3.24 28.94
C ASP A 132 15.33 -4.59 29.28
N GLY A 133 14.01 -4.65 29.19
CA GLY A 133 13.23 -5.82 29.58
C GLY A 133 13.39 -7.02 28.64
N ILE A 134 13.92 -6.83 27.43
CA ILE A 134 14.27 -7.93 26.51
C ILE A 134 15.62 -8.53 26.89
N LYS A 135 16.57 -7.69 27.31
CA LYS A 135 17.92 -8.14 27.67
C LYS A 135 17.98 -8.82 29.04
N LEU A 136 17.16 -8.37 29.99
CA LEU A 136 17.16 -8.93 31.34
C LEU A 136 16.33 -10.21 31.41
N SER A 137 16.82 -11.18 32.20
CA SER A 137 16.13 -12.44 32.46
C SER A 137 15.87 -12.59 33.96
N PRO A 138 14.64 -12.91 34.38
CA PRO A 138 14.35 -13.12 35.81
C PRO A 138 15.05 -14.35 36.39
N SER A 139 15.48 -15.30 35.55
CA SER A 139 16.15 -16.54 36.00
C SER A 139 17.67 -16.39 36.10
N GLN A 140 18.27 -15.43 35.37
CA GLN A 140 19.71 -15.36 35.20
C GLN A 140 20.27 -14.07 35.81
N PRO A 141 21.10 -14.16 36.86
CA PRO A 141 21.69 -13.00 37.48
C PRO A 141 22.82 -12.43 36.64
N ARG A 142 23.05 -11.12 36.75
CA ARG A 142 24.16 -10.41 36.09
C ARG A 142 25.33 -10.26 37.03
N LYS A 143 26.54 -10.41 36.50
CA LYS A 143 27.78 -10.27 37.26
C LYS A 143 28.48 -8.98 36.90
N TYR A 144 28.81 -8.20 37.91
CA TYR A 144 29.64 -7.01 37.82
C TYR A 144 30.84 -7.17 38.75
N GLY A 145 31.94 -7.67 38.20
CA GLY A 145 33.10 -8.07 39.00
C GLY A 145 32.74 -9.17 39.98
N THR A 146 32.83 -8.88 41.29
CA THR A 146 32.48 -9.79 42.39
C THR A 146 31.02 -9.70 42.82
N VAL A 147 30.30 -8.66 42.40
CA VAL A 147 28.89 -8.45 42.76
C VAL A 147 28.00 -9.19 41.78
N GLN A 148 27.08 -10.01 42.31
CA GLN A 148 26.06 -10.69 41.55
C GLN A 148 24.71 -10.04 41.83
N ILE A 149 24.07 -9.53 40.79
CA ILE A 149 22.78 -8.83 40.83
C ILE A 149 21.70 -9.74 40.27
N ASN A 150 20.63 -9.93 41.01
CA ASN A 150 19.56 -10.85 40.66
C ASN A 150 18.32 -10.14 40.08
N THR A 151 18.09 -8.87 40.45
CA THR A 151 16.79 -8.19 40.30
C THR A 151 16.86 -6.86 39.53
N LEU A 152 15.70 -6.34 39.10
CA LEU A 152 15.60 -5.03 38.45
C LEU A 152 16.06 -3.88 39.36
N TRP A 153 15.73 -3.93 40.65
CA TRP A 153 16.12 -2.90 41.61
C TRP A 153 17.61 -2.95 41.94
N GLY A 154 18.20 -4.14 42.00
CA GLY A 154 19.64 -4.30 42.12
C GLY A 154 20.38 -3.72 40.91
N GLU A 155 19.90 -4.00 39.70
CA GLU A 155 20.46 -3.48 38.45
C GLU A 155 20.37 -1.94 38.41
N LEU A 156 19.21 -1.38 38.74
CA LEU A 156 18.99 0.07 38.81
C LEU A 156 19.92 0.74 39.82
N ALA A 157 20.04 0.18 41.03
CA ALA A 157 20.87 0.74 42.08
C ALA A 157 22.36 0.72 41.70
N TRP A 158 22.81 -0.36 41.07
CA TRP A 158 24.17 -0.48 40.57
C TRP A 158 24.46 0.50 39.44
N GLN A 159 23.56 0.68 38.49
CA GLN A 159 23.78 1.64 37.39
C GLN A 159 23.80 3.10 37.88
N LEU A 160 23.00 3.45 38.88
CA LEU A 160 22.96 4.82 39.41
C LEU A 160 24.16 5.18 40.30
N LEU A 161 24.58 4.28 41.20
CA LEU A 161 25.57 4.60 42.24
C LEU A 161 26.61 3.48 42.47
N GLY A 162 26.67 2.47 41.61
CA GLY A 162 27.61 1.34 41.75
C GLY A 162 27.42 0.58 43.06
N ASN A 163 28.53 0.30 43.75
CA ASN A 163 28.52 -0.45 44.99
C ASN A 163 27.73 0.23 46.13
N GLU A 164 27.78 1.56 46.22
CA GLU A 164 27.02 2.30 47.23
C GLU A 164 25.52 2.11 47.04
N GLY A 165 25.04 2.21 45.80
CA GLY A 165 23.64 1.98 45.48
C GLY A 165 23.21 0.54 45.75
N TYR A 166 23.99 -0.43 45.27
CA TYR A 166 23.68 -1.85 45.49
C TYR A 166 23.59 -2.21 46.97
N THR A 167 24.46 -1.65 47.81
CA THR A 167 24.45 -1.90 49.26
C THR A 167 23.10 -1.55 49.90
N LEU A 168 22.42 -0.49 49.43
CA LEU A 168 21.11 -0.08 49.94
C LEU A 168 20.01 -1.12 49.66
N VAL A 169 20.13 -1.88 48.57
CA VAL A 169 19.12 -2.84 48.11
C VAL A 169 19.59 -4.29 48.16
N ALA A 170 20.78 -4.57 48.70
CA ALA A 170 21.43 -5.88 48.63
C ALA A 170 20.60 -7.00 49.27
N ALA A 171 19.99 -6.74 50.44
CA ALA A 171 19.12 -7.70 51.11
C ALA A 171 17.90 -8.04 50.23
N SER A 172 17.22 -7.01 49.71
CA SER A 172 16.08 -7.16 48.79
C SER A 172 16.45 -7.86 47.48
N ASP A 173 17.65 -7.61 46.93
CA ASP A 173 18.15 -8.29 45.72
C ASP A 173 18.38 -9.79 45.94
N ILE A 174 18.95 -10.15 47.09
CA ILE A 174 19.19 -11.56 47.47
C ILE A 174 17.86 -12.29 47.70
N ASP A 175 16.93 -11.63 48.40
CA ASP A 175 15.65 -12.22 48.77
C ASP A 175 14.64 -12.28 47.60
N GLY A 176 14.86 -11.52 46.51
CA GLY A 176 13.91 -11.42 45.41
C GLY A 176 12.61 -10.70 45.78
N THR A 177 12.65 -9.84 46.81
CA THR A 177 11.51 -9.07 47.31
C THR A 177 11.73 -7.58 47.08
N SER A 178 10.65 -6.85 46.78
CA SER A 178 10.74 -5.40 46.50
C SER A 178 11.34 -4.64 47.68
N PRO A 179 12.32 -3.74 47.45
CA PRO A 179 12.74 -2.78 48.46
C PRO A 179 11.56 -1.89 48.90
N GLY A 180 11.62 -1.41 50.13
CA GLY A 180 10.69 -0.41 50.64
C GLY A 180 10.82 0.94 49.94
N LYS A 181 9.75 1.72 49.95
CA LYS A 181 9.69 3.05 49.32
C LYS A 181 10.76 4.01 49.86
N GLU A 182 11.04 3.98 51.16
CA GLU A 182 12.03 4.84 51.82
C GLU A 182 13.44 4.57 51.28
N ILE A 183 13.79 3.29 51.11
CA ILE A 183 15.09 2.87 50.55
C ILE A 183 15.22 3.36 49.12
N LEU A 184 14.18 3.17 48.29
CA LEU A 184 14.19 3.66 46.91
C LEU A 184 14.28 5.19 46.85
N THR A 185 13.58 5.89 47.74
CA THR A 185 13.63 7.35 47.85
C THR A 185 15.03 7.84 48.23
N GLU A 186 15.70 7.17 49.17
CA GLU A 186 17.09 7.47 49.54
C GLU A 186 18.06 7.23 48.37
N LEU A 187 17.94 6.07 47.70
CA LEU A 187 18.73 5.72 46.52
C LEU A 187 18.60 6.79 45.43
N ILE A 188 17.37 7.17 45.08
CA ILE A 188 17.09 8.17 44.04
C ILE A 188 17.57 9.55 44.48
N ARG A 189 17.40 9.92 45.76
CA ARG A 189 17.86 11.21 46.30
C ARG A 189 19.39 11.33 46.23
N LYS A 190 20.12 10.26 46.55
CA LYS A 190 21.59 10.22 46.40
C LYS A 190 22.01 10.25 44.92
N ALA A 191 21.20 9.67 44.04
CA ALA A 191 21.44 9.63 42.61
C ALA A 191 21.16 10.97 41.90
N ALA A 192 20.25 11.79 42.42
CA ALA A 192 19.74 13.00 41.77
C ALA A 192 20.82 14.07 41.49
N PRO A 193 20.72 14.81 40.36
CA PRO A 193 19.71 14.69 39.32
C PRO A 193 19.89 13.39 38.52
N CYS A 194 18.78 12.68 38.25
CA CYS A 194 18.84 11.39 37.57
C CYS A 194 17.64 11.08 36.68
N VAL A 195 17.89 10.24 35.68
CA VAL A 195 16.91 9.71 34.74
C VAL A 195 16.94 8.19 34.79
N ILE A 196 15.77 7.56 34.89
CA ILE A 196 15.62 6.12 34.78
C ILE A 196 14.82 5.84 33.51
N LEU A 197 15.40 5.07 32.59
CA LEU A 197 14.81 4.69 31.31
C LEU A 197 14.54 3.18 31.34
N ILE A 198 13.28 2.78 31.25
CA ILE A 198 12.88 1.36 31.25
C ILE A 198 12.22 1.03 29.91
N ASP A 199 12.99 0.42 29.02
CA ASP A 199 12.50 -0.03 27.73
C ASP A 199 11.95 -1.47 27.81
N GLU A 200 10.87 -1.73 27.10
CA GLU A 200 10.20 -3.03 26.98
C GLU A 200 9.90 -3.70 28.34
N LEU A 201 9.42 -2.93 29.32
CA LEU A 201 9.14 -3.43 30.67
C LEU A 201 8.19 -4.64 30.68
N LEU A 202 7.18 -4.64 29.81
CA LEU A 202 6.25 -5.77 29.69
C LEU A 202 6.98 -7.06 29.31
N ALA A 203 8.00 -6.98 28.45
CA ALA A 203 8.74 -8.15 27.99
C ALA A 203 9.46 -8.87 29.13
N TYR A 204 9.91 -8.14 30.16
CA TYR A 204 10.47 -8.73 31.38
C TYR A 204 9.37 -9.31 32.27
N VAL A 205 8.35 -8.51 32.60
CA VAL A 205 7.32 -8.90 33.57
C VAL A 205 6.51 -10.11 33.11
N ARG A 206 6.25 -10.25 31.80
CA ARG A 206 5.51 -11.41 31.27
C ARG A 206 6.25 -12.75 31.39
N GLN A 207 7.57 -12.73 31.65
CA GLN A 207 8.35 -13.95 31.88
C GLN A 207 8.13 -14.52 33.30
N LEU A 208 7.54 -13.74 34.22
CA LEU A 208 7.29 -14.14 35.60
C LEU A 208 5.98 -14.92 35.70
N GLU A 209 6.07 -16.24 35.77
CA GLU A 209 4.90 -17.11 35.96
C GLU A 209 4.32 -16.99 37.38
N LEU A 210 2.99 -17.08 37.48
CA LEU A 210 2.28 -16.99 38.75
C LEU A 210 2.56 -18.23 39.62
N GLY A 211 2.91 -17.98 40.88
CA GLY A 211 3.26 -19.04 41.83
C GLY A 211 4.68 -19.60 41.67
N GLN A 212 5.44 -19.15 40.68
CA GLN A 212 6.86 -19.46 40.55
C GLN A 212 7.75 -18.40 41.21
N HIS A 213 8.89 -18.84 41.73
CA HIS A 213 9.89 -17.97 42.32
C HIS A 213 11.17 -17.99 41.47
N TYR A 214 11.55 -16.83 40.95
CA TYR A 214 12.79 -16.64 40.19
C TYR A 214 13.81 -15.87 41.02
N LYS A 215 15.06 -15.83 40.55
CA LYS A 215 16.11 -15.00 41.19
C LYS A 215 15.77 -13.51 41.12
N GLY A 216 15.15 -13.08 40.03
CA GLY A 216 14.60 -11.73 39.84
C GLY A 216 13.30 -11.45 40.60
N GLY A 217 12.91 -12.32 41.54
CA GLY A 217 11.69 -12.22 42.33
C GLY A 217 10.46 -12.85 41.66
N THR A 218 9.29 -12.55 42.21
CA THR A 218 7.98 -13.00 41.71
C THR A 218 7.29 -11.91 40.89
N PHE A 219 6.20 -12.26 40.20
CA PHE A 219 5.33 -11.28 39.54
C PHE A 219 4.89 -10.17 40.52
N ASP A 220 4.39 -10.54 41.70
CA ASP A 220 3.90 -9.58 42.70
C ASP A 220 5.02 -8.71 43.28
N SER A 221 6.21 -9.27 43.52
CA SER A 221 7.38 -8.48 43.94
C SER A 221 7.74 -7.41 42.90
N ASN A 222 7.72 -7.76 41.61
CA ASN A 222 8.06 -6.82 40.53
C ASN A 222 6.98 -5.74 40.38
N ILE A 223 5.70 -6.08 40.47
CA ILE A 223 4.61 -5.09 40.46
C ILE A 223 4.72 -4.14 41.66
N THR A 224 5.01 -4.68 42.86
CA THR A 224 5.22 -3.88 44.08
C THR A 224 6.41 -2.94 43.92
N PHE A 225 7.50 -3.41 43.30
CA PHE A 225 8.66 -2.58 43.00
C PHE A 225 8.33 -1.42 42.06
N ILE A 226 7.59 -1.66 40.96
CA ILE A 226 7.18 -0.59 40.05
C ILE A 226 6.31 0.44 40.78
N GLN A 227 5.38 0.01 41.63
CA GLN A 227 4.62 0.92 42.46
C GLN A 227 5.54 1.77 43.37
N ALA A 228 6.39 1.13 44.17
CA ALA A 228 7.28 1.82 45.09
C ALA A 228 8.25 2.78 44.37
N LEU A 229 8.75 2.38 43.20
CA LEU A 229 9.60 3.19 42.34
C LEU A 229 8.85 4.45 41.87
N THR A 230 7.65 4.30 41.29
CA THR A 230 6.87 5.47 40.81
C THR A 230 6.54 6.45 41.93
N GLU A 231 6.29 5.96 43.15
CA GLU A 231 6.08 6.82 44.32
C GLU A 231 7.36 7.51 44.81
N ALA A 232 8.50 6.82 44.77
CA ALA A 232 9.79 7.40 45.14
C ALA A 232 10.22 8.51 44.16
N MET A 233 9.94 8.36 42.87
CA MET A 233 10.18 9.41 41.85
C MET A 233 9.39 10.68 42.13
N LYS A 234 8.16 10.56 42.63
CA LYS A 234 7.33 11.71 43.04
C LYS A 234 7.96 12.47 44.21
N ALA A 235 8.62 11.77 45.13
CA ALA A 235 9.23 12.34 46.33
C ALA A 235 10.58 13.03 46.08
N VAL A 236 11.24 12.80 44.94
CA VAL A 236 12.54 13.41 44.62
C VAL A 236 12.38 14.40 43.45
N PRO A 237 12.45 15.73 43.69
CA PRO A 237 12.13 16.76 42.70
C PRO A 237 12.95 16.71 41.40
N ASN A 238 14.23 16.33 41.48
CA ASN A 238 15.15 16.37 40.32
C ASN A 238 15.38 14.98 39.72
N SER A 239 14.36 14.12 39.74
CA SER A 239 14.42 12.76 39.21
C SER A 239 13.22 12.49 38.30
N ILE A 240 13.46 11.73 37.22
CA ILE A 240 12.42 11.35 36.25
C ILE A 240 12.55 9.90 35.77
N LEU A 241 11.41 9.22 35.64
CA LEU A 241 11.29 7.85 35.15
C LEU A 241 10.53 7.84 33.83
N LEU A 242 11.12 7.29 32.77
CA LEU A 242 10.43 7.02 31.51
C LEU A 242 10.33 5.51 31.32
N ALA A 243 9.12 5.01 31.09
CA ALA A 243 8.89 3.60 30.82
C ALA A 243 8.15 3.41 29.50
N SER A 244 8.57 2.44 28.68
CA SER A 244 7.87 2.08 27.45
C SER A 244 6.93 0.90 27.71
N LEU A 245 5.67 1.05 27.29
CA LEU A 245 4.64 0.02 27.36
C LEU A 245 4.01 -0.18 25.98
N PRO A 246 3.61 -1.41 25.61
CA PRO A 246 2.92 -1.66 24.36
C PRO A 246 1.51 -1.07 24.36
N GLN A 247 0.99 -0.79 23.16
CA GLN A 247 -0.35 -0.21 22.99
C GLN A 247 -1.37 -1.24 22.48
N SER A 248 -0.94 -2.29 21.80
CA SER A 248 -1.84 -3.24 21.14
C SER A 248 -1.80 -4.63 21.76
N GLU A 249 -2.95 -5.30 21.79
CA GLU A 249 -3.08 -6.70 22.27
C GLU A 249 -2.19 -7.68 21.47
N LEU A 250 -1.85 -7.34 20.22
CA LEU A 250 -0.95 -8.11 19.36
C LEU A 250 0.48 -8.18 19.90
N GLU A 251 0.96 -7.12 20.55
CA GLU A 251 2.32 -7.04 21.14
C GLU A 251 2.42 -7.72 22.51
N VAL A 252 1.26 -7.92 23.16
CA VAL A 252 1.14 -8.31 24.56
C VAL A 252 1.47 -9.79 24.79
N GLY A 253 1.17 -10.66 23.82
CA GLY A 253 1.60 -12.07 23.85
C GLY A 253 0.81 -12.94 24.84
N GLY A 254 -0.51 -13.05 24.63
CA GLY A 254 -1.39 -13.98 25.36
C GLY A 254 -1.94 -13.43 26.68
N THR A 255 -2.64 -14.28 27.44
CA THR A 255 -3.43 -13.89 28.63
C THR A 255 -2.57 -13.36 29.79
N MET A 256 -1.37 -13.92 29.99
CA MET A 256 -0.42 -13.43 31.00
C MET A 256 0.13 -12.04 30.66
N GLY A 257 0.44 -11.81 29.38
CA GLY A 257 0.83 -10.48 28.91
C GLY A 257 -0.27 -9.45 29.20
N GLN A 258 -1.53 -9.78 28.91
CA GLN A 258 -2.63 -8.82 29.08
C GLN A 258 -2.83 -8.47 30.56
N ARG A 259 -2.72 -9.47 31.44
CA ARG A 259 -2.74 -9.25 32.89
C ARG A 259 -1.60 -8.35 33.34
N ALA A 260 -0.37 -8.63 32.88
CA ALA A 260 0.80 -7.83 33.22
C ALA A 260 0.65 -6.37 32.74
N LEU A 261 0.17 -6.16 31.51
CA LEU A 261 -0.10 -4.82 30.98
C LEU A 261 -1.15 -4.08 31.83
N ASN A 262 -2.30 -4.70 32.10
CA ASN A 262 -3.36 -4.10 32.91
C ASN A 262 -2.87 -3.73 34.33
N SER A 263 -1.95 -4.53 34.90
CA SER A 263 -1.34 -4.23 36.20
C SER A 263 -0.37 -3.05 36.12
N LEU A 264 0.50 -3.00 35.10
CA LEU A 264 1.45 -1.90 34.90
C LEU A 264 0.71 -0.58 34.61
N GLU A 265 -0.30 -0.62 33.74
CA GLU A 265 -1.12 0.55 33.40
C GLU A 265 -1.77 1.17 34.64
N LYS A 266 -2.20 0.40 35.65
CA LYS A 266 -2.79 0.99 36.87
C LYS A 266 -1.84 1.93 37.62
N TYR A 267 -0.54 1.65 37.60
CA TYR A 267 0.46 2.46 38.30
C TYR A 267 0.97 3.61 37.44
N PHE A 268 1.08 3.40 36.12
CA PHE A 268 1.47 4.44 35.16
C PHE A 268 0.30 5.37 34.74
N ALA A 269 -0.96 4.94 34.78
CA ALA A 269 -2.13 5.74 34.38
C ALA A 269 -2.48 6.87 35.38
N ARG A 270 -1.86 6.89 36.56
CA ARG A 270 -1.98 7.98 37.55
C ARG A 270 -0.95 9.10 37.32
N VAL A 271 -0.40 9.17 36.11
CA VAL A 271 0.75 9.99 35.73
C VAL A 271 0.45 10.61 34.37
N GLU A 272 0.83 11.88 34.17
CA GLU A 272 0.52 12.61 32.93
C GLU A 272 1.11 11.93 31.69
N THR A 273 0.25 11.74 30.69
CA THR A 273 0.64 11.30 29.36
C THR A 273 0.93 12.55 28.52
N VAL A 274 2.20 12.80 28.21
CA VAL A 274 2.57 13.76 27.16
C VAL A 274 2.23 13.12 25.82
N TRP A 275 0.96 13.19 25.42
CA TRP A 275 0.47 12.51 24.23
C TRP A 275 -0.01 13.50 23.17
N LYS A 276 0.69 13.50 22.04
CA LYS A 276 0.17 13.92 20.74
C LYS A 276 0.61 12.93 19.66
N PRO A 277 -0.32 12.44 18.82
CA PRO A 277 0.01 11.77 17.57
C PRO A 277 1.01 12.60 16.74
N VAL A 278 1.99 11.94 16.11
CA VAL A 278 2.86 12.61 15.12
C VAL A 278 1.97 13.03 13.96
N ALA A 279 1.96 14.32 13.64
CA ALA A 279 1.18 14.81 12.50
C ALA A 279 1.80 14.33 11.18
N THR A 280 0.99 14.22 10.12
CA THR A 280 1.45 13.76 8.80
C THR A 280 2.61 14.63 8.29
N GLU A 281 2.57 15.93 8.56
CA GLU A 281 3.61 16.90 8.21
C GLU A 281 4.94 16.62 8.93
N GLU A 282 4.89 16.19 10.18
CA GLU A 282 6.08 15.84 10.97
C GLU A 282 6.73 14.54 10.47
N ALA A 283 5.90 13.61 9.96
CA ALA A 283 6.39 12.37 9.39
C ALA A 283 7.29 12.63 8.16
N PHE A 284 6.99 13.66 7.36
CA PHE A 284 7.79 14.04 6.20
C PHE A 284 9.19 14.46 6.63
N GLU A 285 9.27 15.32 7.65
CA GLU A 285 10.54 15.83 8.18
C GLU A 285 11.39 14.71 8.80
N ILE A 286 10.76 13.73 9.47
CA ILE A 286 11.44 12.53 9.97
C ILE A 286 12.08 11.76 8.81
N VAL A 287 11.31 11.46 7.76
CA VAL A 287 11.81 10.69 6.61
C VAL A 287 12.90 11.46 5.87
N ARG A 288 12.69 12.75 5.62
CA ARG A 288 13.66 13.62 4.95
C ARG A 288 14.99 13.68 5.70
N ARG A 289 15.00 13.98 7.01
CA ARG A 289 16.24 14.05 7.81
C ARG A 289 16.98 12.72 7.89
N ARG A 290 16.24 11.61 7.91
CA ARG A 290 16.83 10.27 7.99
C ARG A 290 17.42 9.79 6.67
N LEU A 291 16.88 10.21 5.53
CA LEU A 291 17.30 9.74 4.21
C LEU A 291 18.24 10.72 3.49
N PHE A 292 18.17 12.01 3.80
CA PHE A 292 18.98 13.05 3.15
C PHE A 292 19.93 13.73 4.13
N GLU A 293 21.20 13.81 3.73
CA GLU A 293 22.24 14.58 4.42
C GLU A 293 22.06 16.07 4.17
N TYR A 294 21.75 16.42 2.92
CA TYR A 294 21.54 17.80 2.48
C TYR A 294 20.28 17.86 1.61
N PRO A 295 19.23 18.62 1.99
CA PRO A 295 18.00 18.73 1.21
C PRO A 295 18.07 19.76 0.08
N GLY A 296 19.12 20.58 0.01
CA GLY A 296 19.17 21.75 -0.87
C GLY A 296 19.11 23.09 -0.12
N ASP A 297 19.53 24.15 -0.80
CA ASP A 297 19.38 25.51 -0.29
C ASP A 297 17.91 25.93 -0.31
N ARG A 298 17.49 26.67 0.71
CA ARG A 298 16.09 27.09 0.88
C ARG A 298 15.52 27.78 -0.37
N ALA A 299 16.32 28.64 -1.02
CA ALA A 299 15.89 29.35 -2.22
C ALA A 299 15.67 28.42 -3.42
N GLU A 300 16.47 27.36 -3.57
CA GLU A 300 16.29 26.38 -4.66
C GLU A 300 15.06 25.51 -4.42
N VAL A 301 14.88 25.05 -3.17
CA VAL A 301 13.71 24.26 -2.75
C VAL A 301 12.42 25.07 -2.96
N GLU A 302 12.35 26.29 -2.44
CA GLU A 302 11.19 27.17 -2.61
C GLU A 302 10.95 27.48 -4.10
N GLY A 303 11.99 27.65 -4.90
CA GLY A 303 11.90 27.88 -6.34
C GLY A 303 11.31 26.71 -7.13
N ILE A 304 11.65 25.46 -6.77
CA ILE A 304 11.04 24.26 -7.38
C ILE A 304 9.61 24.10 -6.89
N SER A 305 9.37 24.14 -5.59
CA SER A 305 8.03 24.01 -5.00
C SER A 305 7.06 25.06 -5.54
N ARG A 306 7.54 26.27 -5.83
CA ARG A 306 6.71 27.33 -6.43
C ARG A 306 6.30 27.00 -7.86
N GLN A 307 7.21 26.46 -8.67
CA GLN A 307 6.87 26.03 -10.03
C GLN A 307 5.80 24.93 -10.04
N PHE A 308 5.86 23.99 -9.08
CA PHE A 308 4.81 22.98 -8.90
C PHE A 308 3.49 23.59 -8.43
N SER A 309 3.51 24.43 -7.39
CA SER A 309 2.30 25.10 -6.88
C SER A 309 1.63 25.98 -7.95
N ASP A 310 2.40 26.75 -8.71
CA ASP A 310 1.89 27.57 -9.81
C ASP A 310 1.31 26.71 -10.95
N PHE A 311 1.95 25.56 -11.25
CA PHE A 311 1.45 24.61 -12.24
C PHE A 311 0.10 24.00 -11.81
N TYR A 312 -0.05 23.61 -10.55
CA TYR A 312 -1.31 23.11 -10.00
C TYR A 312 -2.40 24.17 -10.00
N ARG A 313 -2.06 25.42 -9.65
CA ARG A 313 -3.00 26.56 -9.71
C ARG A 313 -3.46 26.90 -11.11
N LYS A 314 -2.55 26.81 -12.08
CA LYS A 314 -2.86 27.06 -13.49
C LYS A 314 -3.87 26.06 -14.08
N HIS A 315 -3.95 24.85 -13.51
CA HIS A 315 -4.84 23.77 -13.96
C HIS A 315 -5.74 23.30 -12.81
N ALA A 316 -6.29 24.24 -12.03
CA ALA A 316 -7.00 23.96 -10.79
C ALA A 316 -8.17 22.98 -10.94
N GLU A 317 -8.77 22.89 -12.13
CA GLU A 317 -9.85 21.95 -12.46
C GLU A 317 -9.38 20.50 -12.67
N LYS A 318 -8.07 20.25 -12.68
CA LYS A 318 -7.45 18.93 -12.92
C LYS A 318 -6.70 18.36 -11.72
N PHE A 319 -6.51 19.15 -10.66
CA PHE A 319 -5.76 18.77 -9.48
C PHE A 319 -6.62 18.94 -8.21
N PRO A 320 -6.30 18.23 -7.12
CA PRO A 320 -7.07 18.31 -5.88
C PRO A 320 -7.13 19.73 -5.31
N VAL A 321 -8.24 20.08 -4.65
CA VAL A 321 -8.53 21.45 -4.19
C VAL A 321 -7.49 21.96 -3.18
N GLU A 322 -6.94 21.07 -2.36
CA GLU A 322 -5.90 21.37 -1.38
C GLU A 322 -4.63 21.95 -2.00
N THR A 323 -4.30 21.56 -3.25
CA THR A 323 -3.10 22.02 -3.98
C THR A 323 -3.11 23.52 -4.27
N GLN A 324 -4.26 24.16 -4.13
CA GLN A 324 -4.48 25.58 -4.38
C GLN A 324 -4.02 26.45 -3.20
N SER A 325 -3.93 25.87 -2.00
CA SER A 325 -3.62 26.56 -0.75
C SER A 325 -2.14 26.95 -0.62
N ASN A 326 -1.84 27.95 0.22
CA ASN A 326 -0.46 28.25 0.60
C ASN A 326 0.13 27.14 1.50
N GLU A 327 -0.71 26.50 2.31
CA GLU A 327 -0.33 25.37 3.14
C GLU A 327 0.24 24.22 2.31
N TYR A 328 -0.33 23.91 1.14
CA TYR A 328 0.21 22.88 0.26
C TYR A 328 1.57 23.29 -0.36
N PHE A 329 1.78 24.57 -0.65
CA PHE A 329 3.10 25.07 -1.06
C PHE A 329 4.15 24.88 0.04
N GLU A 330 3.79 25.13 1.31
CA GLU A 330 4.66 24.88 2.45
C GLU A 330 4.92 23.37 2.61
N ARG A 331 3.89 22.52 2.46
CA ARG A 331 4.06 21.05 2.45
C ARG A 331 5.06 20.59 1.38
N LEU A 332 4.98 21.12 0.16
CA LEU A 332 5.96 20.83 -0.91
C LEU A 332 7.39 21.22 -0.51
N CYS A 333 7.57 22.36 0.15
CA CYS A 333 8.90 22.79 0.62
C CYS A 333 9.44 21.88 1.73
N HIS A 334 8.59 21.48 2.68
CA HIS A 334 8.96 20.63 3.81
C HIS A 334 9.24 19.18 3.41
N SER A 335 8.53 18.66 2.39
CA SER A 335 8.68 17.28 1.95
C SER A 335 9.80 17.09 0.92
N TYR A 336 10.31 18.17 0.32
CA TYR A 336 11.36 18.12 -0.70
C TYR A 336 12.58 17.29 -0.25
N PRO A 337 13.12 16.38 -1.10
CA PRO A 337 12.80 16.18 -2.52
C PRO A 337 11.67 15.18 -2.82
N ILE A 338 10.92 14.74 -1.81
CA ILE A 338 9.84 13.77 -1.96
C ILE A 338 8.50 14.52 -2.12
N HIS A 339 7.69 14.12 -3.09
CA HIS A 339 6.37 14.72 -3.31
C HIS A 339 5.40 14.30 -2.18
N PRO A 340 4.57 15.22 -1.62
CA PRO A 340 3.65 14.92 -0.53
C PRO A 340 2.73 13.72 -0.79
N GLU A 341 2.26 13.57 -2.03
CA GLU A 341 1.41 12.46 -2.46
C GLU A 341 1.98 11.07 -2.12
N ILE A 342 3.32 10.86 -2.16
CA ILE A 342 3.91 9.57 -1.75
C ILE A 342 3.58 9.27 -0.29
N PHE A 343 3.73 10.27 0.57
CA PHE A 343 3.51 10.09 1.99
C PHE A 343 2.04 9.93 2.32
N ASP A 344 1.16 10.70 1.65
CA ASP A 344 -0.29 10.58 1.83
C ASP A 344 -0.72 9.13 1.50
N ARG A 345 -0.24 8.56 0.38
CA ARG A 345 -0.48 7.13 0.08
C ARG A 345 0.07 6.21 1.17
N LEU A 346 1.32 6.38 1.60
CA LEU A 346 1.97 5.44 2.53
C LEU A 346 1.44 5.52 3.98
N TYR A 347 1.03 6.70 4.44
CA TYR A 347 0.54 6.92 5.81
C TYR A 347 -0.97 6.84 5.93
N GLU A 348 -1.74 7.09 4.86
CA GLU A 348 -3.20 6.95 4.88
C GLU A 348 -3.61 5.56 4.38
N ASP A 349 -3.17 5.17 3.17
CA ASP A 349 -3.63 3.93 2.53
C ASP A 349 -2.84 2.70 3.00
N TRP A 350 -1.52 2.73 2.97
CA TRP A 350 -0.70 1.55 3.33
C TRP A 350 -0.71 1.28 4.84
N SER A 351 -1.00 2.29 5.64
CA SER A 351 -1.04 2.18 7.09
C SER A 351 -2.21 1.35 7.62
N THR A 352 -3.19 1.03 6.77
CA THR A 352 -4.30 0.12 7.06
C THR A 352 -3.92 -1.36 6.95
N LEU A 353 -2.72 -1.69 6.45
CA LEU A 353 -2.26 -3.08 6.32
C LEU A 353 -1.68 -3.57 7.66
N ASP A 354 -2.18 -4.70 8.16
CA ASP A 354 -1.84 -5.25 9.50
C ASP A 354 -0.33 -5.45 9.75
N LYS A 355 0.44 -5.75 8.70
CA LYS A 355 1.89 -6.01 8.79
C LYS A 355 2.75 -4.77 8.48
N PHE A 356 2.14 -3.66 8.08
CA PHE A 356 2.88 -2.49 7.65
C PHE A 356 3.37 -1.68 8.85
N GLN A 357 4.67 -1.74 9.10
CA GLN A 357 5.32 -0.93 10.12
C GLN A 357 5.37 0.53 9.65
N ARG A 358 4.36 1.35 9.97
CA ARG A 358 4.14 2.69 9.38
C ARG A 358 5.42 3.52 9.17
N THR A 359 6.20 3.84 10.20
CA THR A 359 7.40 4.71 10.04
C THR A 359 8.62 3.95 9.52
N ARG A 360 8.91 2.77 10.10
CA ARG A 360 10.10 1.97 9.73
C ARG A 360 10.00 1.37 8.33
N GLY A 361 8.81 0.90 7.96
CA GLY A 361 8.46 0.39 6.64
C GLY A 361 8.60 1.47 5.57
N VAL A 362 8.10 2.70 5.83
CA VAL A 362 8.28 3.84 4.93
C VAL A 362 9.75 4.20 4.73
N LEU A 363 10.50 4.34 5.83
CA LEU A 363 11.95 4.63 5.76
C LEU A 363 12.70 3.59 4.92
N GLN A 364 12.43 2.31 5.16
CA GLN A 364 13.04 1.22 4.40
C GLN A 364 12.64 1.24 2.92
N TYR A 365 11.37 1.45 2.64
CA TYR A 365 10.86 1.50 1.29
C TYR A 365 11.47 2.65 0.50
N MET A 366 11.44 3.85 1.08
CA MET A 366 11.98 5.05 0.46
C MET A 366 13.49 5.00 0.30
N ALA A 367 14.23 4.39 1.22
CA ALA A 367 15.68 4.21 1.06
C ALA A 367 16.01 3.37 -0.19
N ILE A 368 15.30 2.26 -0.41
CA ILE A 368 15.50 1.40 -1.59
C ILE A 368 15.13 2.15 -2.88
N VAL A 369 14.01 2.88 -2.86
CA VAL A 369 13.57 3.70 -4.00
C VAL A 369 14.58 4.81 -4.33
N ILE A 370 15.03 5.58 -3.33
CA ILE A 370 15.99 6.67 -3.52
C ILE A 370 17.32 6.12 -4.02
N HIS A 371 17.82 5.03 -3.45
CA HIS A 371 19.04 4.35 -3.91
C HIS A 371 18.93 3.98 -5.39
N ARG A 372 17.82 3.35 -5.78
CA ARG A 372 17.57 2.95 -7.17
C ARG A 372 17.49 4.15 -8.11
N LEU A 373 16.78 5.21 -7.72
CA LEU A 373 16.63 6.44 -8.51
C LEU A 373 17.94 7.21 -8.65
N TRP A 374 18.78 7.19 -7.62
CA TRP A 374 20.11 7.79 -7.67
C TRP A 374 21.00 7.09 -8.69
N ASN A 375 21.05 5.75 -8.64
CA ASN A 375 21.87 4.92 -9.52
C ASN A 375 21.38 4.91 -10.96
N SER A 376 20.08 5.11 -11.20
CA SER A 376 19.51 5.23 -12.54
C SER A 376 19.58 6.66 -13.12
N GLU A 377 20.24 7.58 -12.41
CA GLU A 377 20.39 8.97 -12.82
C GLU A 377 19.06 9.70 -13.07
N ASN A 378 18.05 9.44 -12.23
CA ASN A 378 16.72 10.03 -12.37
C ASN A 378 16.79 11.56 -12.52
N ARG A 379 16.05 12.09 -13.51
CA ARG A 379 16.06 13.51 -13.89
C ARG A 379 14.82 14.28 -13.43
N ASP A 380 13.99 13.69 -12.57
CA ASP A 380 12.80 14.36 -12.07
C ASP A 380 13.17 15.45 -11.06
N ALA A 381 12.36 16.51 -10.99
CA ALA A 381 12.56 17.56 -9.99
C ALA A 381 12.09 17.17 -8.59
N LEU A 382 11.19 16.19 -8.50
CA LEU A 382 10.68 15.60 -7.26
C LEU A 382 10.57 14.09 -7.43
N ILE A 383 10.73 13.35 -6.33
CA ILE A 383 10.41 11.93 -6.26
C ILE A 383 8.90 11.81 -6.10
N MET A 384 8.21 11.45 -7.18
CA MET A 384 6.75 11.34 -7.24
C MET A 384 6.29 9.88 -7.22
N PRO A 385 5.00 9.57 -6.93
CA PRO A 385 4.47 8.21 -7.08
C PRO A 385 4.78 7.58 -8.45
N GLY A 386 4.67 8.37 -9.53
CA GLY A 386 5.01 7.93 -10.88
C GLY A 386 6.51 7.68 -11.12
N SER A 387 7.38 8.20 -10.25
CA SER A 387 8.84 8.00 -10.32
C SER A 387 9.28 6.65 -9.76
N ILE A 388 8.45 5.96 -8.96
CA ILE A 388 8.84 4.72 -8.27
C ILE A 388 9.24 3.64 -9.31
N PRO A 389 10.50 3.16 -9.30
CA PRO A 389 11.01 2.26 -10.34
C PRO A 389 10.65 0.81 -10.03
N LEU A 390 9.39 0.45 -10.29
CA LEU A 390 8.84 -0.89 -10.02
C LEU A 390 9.39 -1.96 -10.99
N GLU A 391 10.13 -1.56 -12.02
CA GLU A 391 10.88 -2.49 -12.87
C GLU A 391 12.09 -3.14 -12.14
N ASP A 392 12.57 -2.52 -11.05
CA ASP A 392 13.65 -3.05 -10.23
C ASP A 392 13.14 -4.10 -9.24
N GLY A 393 13.80 -5.27 -9.20
CA GLY A 393 13.38 -6.39 -8.36
C GLY A 393 13.32 -6.05 -6.87
N ASN A 394 14.31 -5.32 -6.33
CA ASN A 394 14.32 -4.99 -4.90
C ASN A 394 13.19 -4.04 -4.52
N VAL A 395 12.91 -3.05 -5.37
CA VAL A 395 11.80 -2.10 -5.18
C VAL A 395 10.47 -2.83 -5.29
N ARG A 396 10.32 -3.71 -6.29
CA ARG A 396 9.12 -4.52 -6.50
C ARG A 396 8.85 -5.44 -5.32
N ASP A 397 9.84 -6.24 -4.90
CA ASP A 397 9.74 -7.17 -3.78
C ASP A 397 9.33 -6.46 -2.50
N LYS A 398 9.94 -5.29 -2.24
CA LYS A 398 9.58 -4.49 -1.06
C LYS A 398 8.17 -3.91 -1.16
N SER A 399 7.72 -3.52 -2.36
CA SER A 399 6.37 -3.01 -2.60
C SER A 399 5.31 -4.09 -2.32
N ILE A 400 5.54 -5.33 -2.75
CA ILE A 400 4.54 -6.40 -2.59
C ILE A 400 4.62 -7.14 -1.25
N HIS A 401 5.70 -6.95 -0.48
CA HIS A 401 5.94 -7.66 0.79
C HIS A 401 4.78 -7.59 1.80
N TYR A 402 4.05 -6.47 1.81
CA TYR A 402 2.94 -6.23 2.73
C TYR A 402 1.57 -6.55 2.12
N LEU A 403 1.51 -6.90 0.83
CA LEU A 403 0.29 -7.15 0.08
C LEU A 403 -0.05 -8.64 0.04
N SER A 404 -1.29 -8.96 -0.37
CA SER A 404 -1.70 -10.35 -0.62
C SER A 404 -0.89 -10.98 -1.76
N PRO A 405 -0.74 -12.33 -1.80
CA PRO A 405 -0.10 -12.99 -2.94
C PRO A 405 -0.75 -12.64 -4.29
N GLY A 406 0.05 -12.65 -5.37
CA GLY A 406 -0.43 -12.46 -6.75
C GLY A 406 -0.13 -11.10 -7.39
N TRP A 407 0.52 -10.16 -6.69
CA TRP A 407 0.85 -8.84 -7.24
C TRP A 407 2.01 -8.82 -8.23
N GLU A 408 2.96 -9.75 -8.14
CA GLU A 408 4.14 -9.74 -9.02
C GLU A 408 3.78 -9.87 -10.52
N PRO A 409 2.91 -10.82 -10.95
CA PRO A 409 2.44 -10.87 -12.34
C PRO A 409 1.69 -9.60 -12.78
N VAL A 410 0.96 -8.95 -11.87
CA VAL A 410 0.24 -7.70 -12.15
C VAL A 410 1.25 -6.58 -12.40
N ILE A 411 2.26 -6.42 -11.54
CA ILE A 411 3.29 -5.39 -11.73
C ILE A 411 4.02 -5.62 -13.04
N GLU A 412 4.48 -6.85 -13.31
CA GLU A 412 5.26 -7.14 -14.51
C GLU A 412 4.49 -6.89 -15.81
N ARG A 413 3.20 -7.21 -15.86
CA ARG A 413 2.42 -7.09 -17.10
C ARG A 413 1.67 -5.77 -17.24
N GLU A 414 1.19 -5.20 -16.14
CA GLU A 414 0.18 -4.13 -16.16
C GLU A 414 0.73 -2.80 -15.64
N VAL A 415 1.84 -2.80 -14.90
CA VAL A 415 2.37 -1.59 -14.26
C VAL A 415 3.71 -1.18 -14.86
N ASP A 416 4.73 -2.03 -14.72
CA ASP A 416 6.09 -1.62 -14.96
C ASP A 416 7.06 -2.77 -15.18
N SER A 417 7.34 -3.03 -16.44
CA SER A 417 8.43 -3.88 -16.92
C SER A 417 8.71 -3.58 -18.39
N ILE A 418 9.80 -4.12 -18.93
CA ILE A 418 10.13 -4.03 -20.36
C ILE A 418 9.04 -4.67 -21.24
N ARG A 419 8.29 -5.65 -20.71
CA ARG A 419 7.21 -6.35 -21.43
C ARG A 419 5.81 -5.89 -20.99
N SER A 420 5.74 -4.85 -20.18
CA SER A 420 4.47 -4.34 -19.65
C SER A 420 3.67 -3.60 -20.72
N ILE A 421 2.35 -3.63 -20.59
CA ILE A 421 1.43 -2.89 -21.48
C ILE A 421 1.70 -1.37 -21.44
N PRO A 422 1.99 -0.72 -20.29
CA PRO A 422 2.39 0.68 -20.27
C PRO A 422 3.66 0.97 -21.10
N HIS A 423 4.67 0.09 -21.04
CA HIS A 423 5.86 0.22 -21.89
C HIS A 423 5.53 0.10 -23.38
N ASP A 424 4.66 -0.84 -23.74
CA ASP A 424 4.18 -1.00 -25.11
C ASP A 424 3.34 0.19 -25.62
N ILE A 425 2.50 0.80 -24.78
CA ILE A 425 1.74 2.01 -25.16
C ILE A 425 2.69 3.17 -25.50
N GLU A 426 3.77 3.30 -24.74
CA GLU A 426 4.77 4.35 -24.93
C GLU A 426 5.69 4.12 -26.14
N SER A 427 6.05 2.87 -26.43
CA SER A 427 6.91 2.55 -27.58
C SER A 427 6.26 2.89 -28.93
N HIS A 428 4.93 2.89 -28.99
CA HIS A 428 4.15 3.24 -30.17
C HIS A 428 3.83 4.75 -30.29
N SER A 429 4.22 5.58 -29.31
CA SER A 429 3.90 7.02 -29.29
C SER A 429 5.04 7.82 -28.65
N THR A 430 5.78 8.56 -29.47
CA THR A 430 6.87 9.44 -28.99
C THR A 430 6.37 10.49 -27.99
N LEU A 431 5.14 10.98 -28.16
CA LEU A 431 4.48 11.90 -27.23
C LEU A 431 4.35 11.30 -25.82
N PHE A 432 4.03 10.00 -25.74
CA PHE A 432 3.86 9.31 -24.45
C PHE A 432 5.19 8.84 -23.89
N GLY A 433 6.04 8.27 -24.74
CA GLY A 433 7.37 7.77 -24.34
C GLY A 433 8.30 8.87 -23.86
N GLY A 434 8.23 10.08 -24.44
CA GLY A 434 9.08 11.21 -24.06
C GLY A 434 8.91 11.68 -22.62
N VAL A 435 7.75 11.43 -22.01
CA VAL A 435 7.45 11.76 -20.60
C VAL A 435 7.09 10.54 -19.76
N GLN A 436 7.20 9.33 -20.34
CA GLN A 436 6.83 8.06 -19.70
C GLN A 436 5.40 8.08 -19.10
N ALA A 437 4.45 8.65 -19.84
CA ALA A 437 3.12 8.94 -19.31
C ALA A 437 2.38 7.68 -18.81
N ALA A 438 2.52 6.54 -19.50
CA ALA A 438 1.79 5.33 -19.17
C ALA A 438 2.37 4.64 -17.92
N ARG A 439 3.69 4.49 -17.85
CA ARG A 439 4.35 3.92 -16.67
C ARG A 439 4.12 4.79 -15.44
N ARG A 440 4.25 6.11 -15.55
CA ARG A 440 4.02 7.04 -14.42
C ARG A 440 2.60 6.96 -13.89
N SER A 441 1.59 6.97 -14.77
CA SER A 441 0.20 6.80 -14.37
C SER A 441 -0.03 5.43 -13.73
N ALA A 442 0.50 4.35 -14.30
CA ALA A 442 0.32 3.00 -13.76
C ALA A 442 0.97 2.81 -12.38
N ARG A 443 2.21 3.31 -12.19
CA ARG A 443 2.91 3.30 -10.89
C ARG A 443 2.15 4.09 -9.83
N THR A 444 1.59 5.24 -10.20
CA THR A 444 0.76 6.07 -9.30
C THR A 444 -0.52 5.34 -8.89
N ILE A 445 -1.22 4.71 -9.86
CA ILE A 445 -2.41 3.89 -9.57
C ILE A 445 -2.04 2.72 -8.66
N PHE A 446 -0.93 2.03 -8.90
CA PHE A 446 -0.47 0.95 -8.04
C PHE A 446 -0.25 1.42 -6.61
N LEU A 447 0.55 2.47 -6.39
CA LEU A 447 0.84 2.97 -5.04
C LEU A 447 -0.44 3.36 -4.28
N GLY A 448 -1.39 4.00 -4.95
CA GLY A 448 -2.63 4.48 -4.33
C GLY A 448 -3.80 3.51 -4.30
N SER A 449 -3.67 2.30 -4.85
CA SER A 449 -4.79 1.33 -4.87
C SER A 449 -4.44 -0.08 -4.44
N ALA A 450 -3.15 -0.46 -4.45
CA ALA A 450 -2.73 -1.80 -4.04
C ALA A 450 -3.07 -2.17 -2.58
N PRO A 451 -3.05 -1.22 -1.60
CA PRO A 451 -3.48 -1.52 -0.22
C PRO A 451 -4.98 -1.75 -0.06
N SER A 452 -5.80 -1.39 -1.06
CA SER A 452 -7.26 -1.40 -0.93
C SER A 452 -7.83 -2.81 -0.82
N ASN A 453 -8.56 -3.09 0.27
CA ASN A 453 -9.22 -4.39 0.45
C ASN A 453 -10.58 -4.46 -0.25
N SER A 454 -11.08 -5.67 -0.52
CA SER A 454 -12.40 -5.90 -1.18
C SER A 454 -13.60 -5.49 -0.35
N SER A 455 -13.39 -5.26 0.94
CA SER A 455 -14.38 -4.77 1.90
C SER A 455 -14.50 -3.25 1.97
N GLN A 456 -13.64 -2.48 1.30
CA GLN A 456 -13.72 -1.02 1.32
C GLN A 456 -14.91 -0.50 0.50
N ILE A 457 -15.68 0.43 1.09
CA ILE A 457 -16.87 1.06 0.46
C ILE A 457 -16.46 1.87 -0.78
N VAL A 458 -15.27 2.46 -0.75
CA VAL A 458 -14.72 3.28 -1.84
C VAL A 458 -13.34 2.73 -2.19
N ARG A 459 -13.19 2.22 -3.43
CA ARG A 459 -11.93 1.68 -3.95
C ARG A 459 -11.30 2.63 -4.97
N GLY A 460 -9.97 2.64 -4.99
CA GLY A 460 -9.18 3.28 -6.02
C GLY A 460 -8.98 4.78 -5.87
N ILE A 461 -8.10 5.29 -6.71
CA ILE A 461 -7.58 6.65 -6.73
C ILE A 461 -8.31 7.48 -7.79
N ASN A 462 -8.68 8.72 -7.47
CA ASN A 462 -9.31 9.65 -8.41
C ASN A 462 -8.32 10.11 -9.47
N VAL A 463 -8.80 10.46 -10.67
CA VAL A 463 -7.97 11.01 -11.76
C VAL A 463 -7.10 12.18 -11.28
N GLU A 464 -7.64 13.11 -10.48
CA GLU A 464 -6.90 14.26 -9.96
C GLU A 464 -5.64 13.87 -9.17
N HIS A 465 -5.73 12.84 -8.32
CA HIS A 465 -4.57 12.33 -7.58
C HIS A 465 -3.63 11.49 -8.46
N ILE A 466 -4.14 10.82 -9.49
CA ILE A 466 -3.27 10.15 -10.49
C ILE A 466 -2.44 11.19 -11.24
N LEU A 467 -3.06 12.31 -11.64
CA LEU A 467 -2.36 13.41 -12.28
C LEU A 467 -1.37 14.07 -11.33
N LEU A 468 -1.78 14.31 -10.08
CA LEU A 468 -0.91 14.86 -9.03
C LEU A 468 0.35 14.01 -8.80
N GLY A 469 0.22 12.68 -8.84
CA GLY A 469 1.34 11.76 -8.65
C GLY A 469 2.21 11.48 -9.89
N ALA A 470 1.78 11.91 -11.09
CA ALA A 470 2.44 11.53 -12.35
C ALA A 470 2.97 12.73 -13.18
N VAL A 471 2.29 13.88 -13.14
CA VAL A 471 2.55 15.01 -14.02
C VAL A 471 3.50 16.03 -13.37
N GLN A 472 4.50 16.49 -14.13
CA GLN A 472 5.43 17.54 -13.71
C GLN A 472 5.22 18.84 -14.49
N PRO A 473 5.63 20.00 -13.93
CA PRO A 473 5.58 21.25 -14.65
C PRO A 473 6.39 21.19 -15.95
N GLY A 474 5.86 21.80 -17.01
CA GLY A 474 6.41 21.71 -18.37
C GLY A 474 5.87 20.52 -19.19
N GLN A 475 5.14 19.59 -18.56
CA GLN A 475 4.44 18.51 -19.26
C GLN A 475 2.96 18.88 -19.52
N SER A 476 2.37 18.33 -20.57
CA SER A 476 0.96 18.55 -20.90
C SER A 476 0.05 17.58 -20.14
N VAL A 477 -0.87 18.10 -19.32
CA VAL A 477 -1.82 17.28 -18.54
C VAL A 477 -2.67 16.38 -19.44
N GLY A 478 -3.08 16.88 -20.61
CA GLY A 478 -3.93 16.13 -21.55
C GLY A 478 -3.29 14.83 -22.07
N ILE A 479 -1.95 14.77 -22.11
CA ILE A 479 -1.23 13.53 -22.47
C ILE A 479 -1.56 12.41 -21.48
N PHE A 480 -1.58 12.71 -20.18
CA PHE A 480 -1.84 11.74 -19.13
C PHE A 480 -3.32 11.36 -19.10
N GLU A 481 -4.25 12.30 -19.32
CA GLU A 481 -5.68 11.99 -19.45
C GLU A 481 -5.97 11.02 -20.61
N ASP A 482 -5.30 11.19 -21.75
CA ASP A 482 -5.45 10.31 -22.90
C ASP A 482 -4.82 8.93 -22.67
N VAL A 483 -3.69 8.89 -21.98
CA VAL A 483 -3.05 7.63 -21.58
C VAL A 483 -3.91 6.85 -20.59
N LEU A 484 -4.58 7.51 -19.64
CA LEU A 484 -5.51 6.84 -18.71
C LEU A 484 -6.65 6.12 -19.45
N LYS A 485 -7.17 6.70 -20.54
CA LYS A 485 -8.17 6.03 -21.40
C LYS A 485 -7.57 4.77 -22.04
N ARG A 486 -6.34 4.84 -22.56
CA ARG A 486 -5.66 3.69 -23.17
C ARG A 486 -5.33 2.59 -22.17
N LEU A 487 -4.90 2.97 -20.96
CA LEU A 487 -4.68 2.02 -19.86
C LEU A 487 -5.98 1.31 -19.51
N ARG A 488 -7.08 2.06 -19.29
CA ARG A 488 -8.41 1.49 -19.05
C ARG A 488 -8.83 0.49 -20.12
N ASP A 489 -8.46 0.74 -21.38
CA ASP A 489 -8.90 -0.06 -22.51
C ASP A 489 -8.02 -1.29 -22.78
N ARG A 490 -6.75 -1.28 -22.35
CA ARG A 490 -5.79 -2.38 -22.60
C ARG A 490 -5.43 -3.23 -21.38
N LEU A 491 -5.50 -2.68 -20.18
CA LEU A 491 -5.12 -3.38 -18.95
C LEU A 491 -6.20 -4.38 -18.51
N HIS A 492 -5.79 -5.59 -18.14
CA HIS A 492 -6.69 -6.67 -17.71
C HIS A 492 -6.96 -6.62 -16.21
N TYR A 493 -6.06 -6.06 -15.42
CA TYR A 493 -6.17 -6.00 -13.96
C TYR A 493 -6.55 -4.61 -13.44
N LEU A 494 -6.73 -3.65 -14.37
CA LEU A 494 -7.20 -2.31 -14.06
C LEU A 494 -8.73 -2.26 -14.12
N TYR A 495 -9.31 -1.69 -13.07
CA TYR A 495 -10.71 -1.34 -12.99
C TYR A 495 -10.86 0.17 -12.99
N SER A 496 -12.00 0.64 -13.49
CA SER A 496 -12.36 2.04 -13.43
C SER A 496 -13.85 2.19 -13.18
N ASP A 497 -14.23 3.03 -12.22
CA ASP A 497 -15.62 3.38 -11.96
C ASP A 497 -15.72 4.83 -11.47
N GLN A 498 -16.69 5.59 -11.99
CA GLN A 498 -16.96 6.99 -11.64
C GLN A 498 -15.70 7.90 -11.53
N GLY A 499 -14.71 7.71 -12.41
CA GLY A 499 -13.47 8.50 -12.38
C GLY A 499 -12.41 8.04 -11.37
N ARG A 500 -12.62 6.90 -10.72
CA ARG A 500 -11.62 6.20 -9.90
C ARG A 500 -10.99 5.05 -10.66
N PHE A 501 -9.72 4.79 -10.36
CA PHE A 501 -8.94 3.70 -10.94
C PHE A 501 -8.32 2.85 -9.84
N TRP A 502 -8.35 1.53 -9.98
CA TRP A 502 -7.63 0.63 -9.07
C TRP A 502 -7.12 -0.61 -9.80
N LEU A 503 -5.98 -1.10 -9.34
CA LEU A 503 -5.48 -2.41 -9.72
C LEU A 503 -5.98 -3.45 -8.71
N ASP A 504 -6.24 -4.66 -9.18
CA ASP A 504 -6.57 -5.81 -8.33
C ASP A 504 -5.75 -7.01 -8.81
N THR A 505 -5.58 -8.04 -7.99
CA THR A 505 -4.93 -9.29 -8.42
C THR A 505 -5.87 -10.19 -9.22
N LYS A 506 -7.15 -9.81 -9.34
CA LYS A 506 -8.17 -10.52 -10.11
C LYS A 506 -8.44 -9.82 -11.44
N PRO A 507 -8.44 -10.55 -12.57
CA PRO A 507 -8.65 -9.93 -13.87
C PRO A 507 -10.09 -9.43 -14.02
N ASN A 508 -10.22 -8.28 -14.66
CA ASN A 508 -11.48 -7.65 -15.00
C ASN A 508 -12.21 -8.51 -16.05
N LEU A 509 -13.28 -9.16 -15.61
CA LEU A 509 -14.09 -10.06 -16.43
C LEU A 509 -14.54 -9.44 -17.77
N ARG A 510 -14.85 -8.15 -17.78
CA ARG A 510 -15.27 -7.46 -19.02
C ARG A 510 -14.10 -7.34 -19.99
N ARG A 511 -12.89 -7.07 -19.50
CA ARG A 511 -11.69 -6.96 -20.35
C ARG A 511 -11.24 -8.31 -20.87
N GLU A 512 -11.29 -9.33 -20.02
CA GLU A 512 -11.09 -10.72 -20.43
C GLU A 512 -12.06 -11.11 -21.56
N MET A 513 -13.33 -10.70 -21.46
CA MET A 513 -14.33 -10.95 -22.50
C MET A 513 -13.99 -10.25 -23.81
N GLU A 514 -13.65 -8.97 -23.79
CA GLU A 514 -13.28 -8.23 -25.02
C GLU A 514 -12.03 -8.83 -25.70
N SER A 515 -11.05 -9.26 -24.91
CA SER A 515 -9.84 -9.92 -25.41
C SER A 515 -10.16 -11.23 -26.13
N ARG A 516 -10.94 -12.11 -25.50
CA ARG A 516 -11.39 -13.38 -26.13
C ARG A 516 -12.29 -13.15 -27.33
N LYS A 517 -13.14 -12.12 -27.27
CA LYS A 517 -14.03 -11.75 -28.38
C LYS A 517 -13.24 -11.49 -29.67
N ALA A 518 -12.09 -10.85 -29.55
CA ALA A 518 -11.21 -10.53 -30.69
C ALA A 518 -10.53 -11.77 -31.31
N THR A 519 -10.38 -12.86 -30.55
CA THR A 519 -9.72 -14.09 -31.02
C THR A 519 -10.67 -15.13 -31.61
N ILE A 520 -11.99 -14.91 -31.53
CA ILE A 520 -12.99 -15.88 -32.02
C ILE A 520 -12.94 -16.03 -33.53
N ASN A 521 -12.77 -17.26 -33.99
CA ASN A 521 -12.80 -17.58 -35.42
C ASN A 521 -14.24 -17.55 -35.97
N GLU A 522 -14.46 -16.80 -37.05
CA GLU A 522 -15.79 -16.68 -37.65
C GLU A 522 -16.30 -18.00 -38.24
N ARG A 523 -15.45 -18.75 -38.95
CA ARG A 523 -15.84 -19.98 -39.66
C ARG A 523 -16.02 -21.16 -38.71
N ASP A 524 -15.10 -21.30 -37.75
CA ASP A 524 -14.99 -22.52 -36.96
C ASP A 524 -15.79 -22.45 -35.65
N GLU A 525 -16.07 -21.25 -35.14
CA GLU A 525 -16.78 -21.06 -33.86
C GLU A 525 -18.10 -20.30 -34.04
N LEU A 526 -18.07 -19.12 -34.68
CA LEU A 526 -19.23 -18.23 -34.76
C LEU A 526 -20.34 -18.77 -35.67
N VAL A 527 -19.99 -19.20 -36.89
CA VAL A 527 -20.98 -19.73 -37.86
C VAL A 527 -21.68 -20.99 -37.32
N PRO A 528 -20.98 -21.99 -36.75
CA PRO A 528 -21.63 -23.15 -36.12
C PRO A 528 -22.56 -22.76 -34.97
N LEU A 529 -22.16 -21.82 -34.12
CA LEU A 529 -23.05 -21.32 -33.06
C LEU A 529 -24.33 -20.71 -33.64
N LEU A 530 -24.20 -19.80 -34.60
CA LEU A 530 -25.35 -19.10 -35.19
C LEU A 530 -26.26 -20.08 -35.94
N LYS A 531 -25.68 -21.06 -36.66
CA LYS A 531 -26.43 -22.17 -37.27
C LYS A 531 -27.24 -22.93 -36.24
N ASN A 532 -26.65 -23.28 -35.09
CA ASN A 532 -27.35 -23.97 -34.01
C ASN A 532 -28.47 -23.11 -33.41
N GLN A 533 -28.24 -21.81 -33.16
CA GLN A 533 -29.26 -20.91 -32.61
C GLN A 533 -30.43 -20.70 -33.57
N VAL A 534 -30.16 -20.53 -34.87
CA VAL A 534 -31.19 -20.46 -35.90
C VAL A 534 -31.96 -21.79 -35.96
N THR A 535 -31.26 -22.93 -35.95
CA THR A 535 -31.90 -24.26 -35.95
C THR A 535 -32.82 -24.45 -34.75
N GLU A 536 -32.41 -24.07 -33.53
CA GLU A 536 -33.24 -24.16 -32.33
C GLU A 536 -34.50 -23.27 -32.39
N ILE A 537 -34.39 -22.07 -32.98
CA ILE A 537 -35.50 -21.12 -33.08
C ILE A 537 -36.51 -21.57 -34.13
N PHE A 538 -36.04 -22.04 -35.30
CA PHE A 538 -36.91 -22.47 -36.40
C PHE A 538 -37.42 -23.90 -36.24
N GLY A 539 -36.69 -24.78 -35.55
CA GLY A 539 -37.02 -26.20 -35.41
C GLY A 539 -38.18 -26.53 -34.45
N LYS A 540 -38.78 -25.54 -33.78
CA LYS A 540 -39.93 -25.73 -32.89
C LYS A 540 -41.22 -25.30 -33.58
N ASN A 541 -42.27 -26.11 -33.48
CA ASN A 541 -43.65 -25.79 -33.90
C ASN A 541 -43.77 -25.23 -35.33
N HIS A 542 -43.17 -25.91 -36.31
CA HIS A 542 -43.26 -25.52 -37.72
C HIS A 542 -44.13 -26.49 -38.54
N HIS A 543 -44.64 -26.01 -39.69
CA HIS A 543 -45.45 -26.80 -40.63
C HIS A 543 -44.67 -27.26 -41.88
N PHE A 544 -43.38 -26.93 -41.98
CA PHE A 544 -42.55 -27.36 -43.10
C PHE A 544 -42.17 -28.84 -43.01
N SER A 545 -42.07 -29.52 -44.15
CA SER A 545 -41.60 -30.90 -44.24
C SER A 545 -40.11 -31.05 -43.93
N GLY A 546 -39.36 -29.95 -43.91
CA GLY A 546 -37.97 -29.89 -43.49
C GLY A 546 -37.48 -28.45 -43.44
N ILE A 547 -36.60 -28.17 -42.49
CA ILE A 547 -35.90 -26.88 -42.37
C ILE A 547 -34.41 -27.11 -42.57
N HIS A 548 -33.84 -26.40 -43.52
CA HIS A 548 -32.45 -26.53 -43.95
C HIS A 548 -31.70 -25.24 -43.61
N VAL A 549 -31.05 -25.22 -42.44
CA VAL A 549 -30.32 -24.04 -41.95
C VAL A 549 -28.86 -24.11 -42.39
N PHE A 550 -28.45 -23.14 -43.22
CA PHE A 550 -27.08 -23.03 -43.76
C PHE A 550 -26.61 -24.36 -44.36
N THR A 551 -27.53 -25.02 -45.07
CA THR A 551 -27.31 -26.33 -45.69
C THR A 551 -26.83 -26.08 -47.12
N PRO A 552 -25.70 -26.69 -47.53
CA PRO A 552 -25.26 -26.66 -48.93
C PRO A 552 -26.35 -27.23 -49.85
N SER A 553 -26.45 -26.73 -51.07
CA SER A 553 -27.56 -27.12 -51.97
C SER A 553 -27.63 -28.62 -52.24
N VAL A 554 -26.47 -29.30 -52.33
CA VAL A 554 -26.38 -30.76 -52.58
C VAL A 554 -27.10 -31.59 -51.50
N ASP A 555 -27.10 -31.10 -50.26
CA ASP A 555 -27.67 -31.77 -49.09
C ASP A 555 -29.15 -31.45 -48.88
N ILE A 556 -29.74 -30.55 -49.69
CA ILE A 556 -31.16 -30.24 -49.66
C ILE A 556 -31.90 -31.23 -50.58
N PRO A 557 -32.77 -32.10 -50.05
CA PRO A 557 -33.42 -33.15 -50.83
C PRO A 557 -34.26 -32.60 -51.99
N ASP A 558 -34.22 -33.31 -53.12
CA ASP A 558 -35.02 -33.05 -54.33
C ASP A 558 -35.96 -34.24 -54.59
N ASP A 559 -36.80 -34.56 -53.59
CA ASP A 559 -37.70 -35.72 -53.58
C ASP A 559 -39.17 -35.33 -53.95
N TYR A 560 -40.07 -36.33 -54.09
CA TYR A 560 -41.51 -36.13 -54.38
C TYR A 560 -42.40 -36.11 -53.11
N GLY A 561 -41.86 -35.70 -51.95
CA GLY A 561 -42.61 -35.67 -50.68
C GLY A 561 -43.79 -34.66 -50.62
N ILE A 562 -44.60 -34.77 -49.56
CA ILE A 562 -45.96 -34.19 -49.44
C ILE A 562 -45.96 -32.72 -48.93
N GLY A 563 -44.83 -32.01 -48.90
CA GLY A 563 -44.87 -30.61 -48.45
C GLY A 563 -43.62 -29.75 -48.68
N THR A 564 -43.74 -28.47 -48.35
CA THR A 564 -42.73 -27.44 -48.62
C THR A 564 -41.59 -27.51 -47.61
N ARG A 565 -40.37 -27.24 -48.07
CA ARG A 565 -39.15 -27.16 -47.26
C ARG A 565 -38.71 -25.69 -47.14
N LEU A 566 -38.33 -25.29 -45.92
CA LEU A 566 -37.76 -23.97 -45.67
C LEU A 566 -36.24 -24.04 -45.73
N VAL A 567 -35.63 -23.21 -46.57
CA VAL A 567 -34.17 -23.07 -46.65
C VAL A 567 -33.79 -21.74 -46.01
N VAL A 568 -33.10 -21.79 -44.87
CA VAL A 568 -32.62 -20.59 -44.19
C VAL A 568 -31.21 -20.29 -44.69
N LEU A 569 -31.08 -19.15 -45.39
CA LEU A 569 -29.85 -18.75 -46.05
C LEU A 569 -28.74 -18.38 -45.06
N PRO A 570 -27.47 -18.63 -45.41
CA PRO A 570 -26.32 -18.25 -44.59
C PRO A 570 -26.17 -16.73 -44.45
N LEU A 571 -25.41 -16.31 -43.45
CA LEU A 571 -25.26 -14.89 -43.06
C LEU A 571 -24.61 -14.02 -44.14
N ASN A 572 -23.86 -14.61 -45.08
CA ASN A 572 -23.27 -13.91 -46.22
C ASN A 572 -24.26 -13.69 -47.37
N ALA A 573 -25.46 -14.28 -47.29
CA ALA A 573 -26.55 -14.12 -48.24
C ALA A 573 -27.72 -13.32 -47.62
N GLY A 574 -27.38 -12.17 -47.02
CA GLY A 574 -28.36 -11.27 -46.41
C GLY A 574 -29.24 -10.56 -47.45
N TYR A 575 -30.50 -10.33 -47.11
CA TYR A 575 -31.43 -9.55 -47.90
C TYR A 575 -31.18 -8.05 -47.65
N SER A 576 -31.07 -7.29 -48.74
CA SER A 576 -31.01 -5.83 -48.74
C SER A 576 -32.00 -5.27 -49.77
N ARG A 577 -32.56 -4.09 -49.51
CA ARG A 577 -33.41 -3.36 -50.46
C ARG A 577 -32.62 -2.65 -51.57
N SER A 578 -31.29 -2.64 -51.51
CA SER A 578 -30.41 -2.09 -52.55
C SER A 578 -30.36 -2.97 -53.81
N GLU A 579 -29.88 -2.41 -54.94
CA GLU A 579 -29.86 -3.08 -56.26
C GLU A 579 -29.12 -4.44 -56.28
N VAL A 580 -28.11 -4.66 -55.42
CA VAL A 580 -27.40 -5.95 -55.32
C VAL A 580 -27.95 -6.75 -54.13
N ASN A 581 -28.89 -7.66 -54.39
CA ASN A 581 -29.50 -8.51 -53.36
C ASN A 581 -28.88 -9.92 -53.37
N LEU A 582 -27.92 -10.15 -52.46
CA LEU A 582 -27.20 -11.43 -52.33
C LEU A 582 -28.12 -12.60 -51.97
N ALA A 583 -29.22 -12.33 -51.26
CA ALA A 583 -30.19 -13.35 -50.90
C ALA A 583 -30.91 -13.93 -52.13
N PHE A 584 -31.26 -13.09 -53.11
CA PHE A 584 -31.86 -13.58 -54.36
C PHE A 584 -30.88 -14.42 -55.19
N THR A 585 -29.61 -14.01 -55.26
CA THR A 585 -28.57 -14.78 -55.96
C THR A 585 -28.42 -16.17 -55.34
N ALA A 586 -28.22 -16.23 -54.01
CA ALA A 586 -28.07 -17.50 -53.30
C ALA A 586 -29.34 -18.38 -53.36
N ALA A 587 -30.52 -17.78 -53.21
CA ALA A 587 -31.78 -18.50 -53.33
C ALA A 587 -31.97 -19.07 -54.74
N THR A 588 -31.65 -18.30 -55.79
CA THR A 588 -31.77 -18.75 -57.19
C THR A 588 -30.82 -19.90 -57.50
N GLU A 589 -29.59 -19.86 -56.99
CA GLU A 589 -28.61 -20.93 -57.14
C GLU A 589 -29.11 -22.24 -56.51
N ILE A 590 -29.60 -22.18 -55.26
CA ILE A 590 -30.16 -23.34 -54.56
C ILE A 590 -31.45 -23.83 -55.22
N LEU A 591 -32.28 -22.92 -55.73
CA LEU A 591 -33.53 -23.24 -56.40
C LEU A 591 -33.30 -23.98 -57.71
N ARG A 592 -32.31 -23.55 -58.50
CA ARG A 592 -32.03 -24.12 -59.83
C ARG A 592 -31.16 -25.36 -59.78
N ASN A 593 -30.27 -25.48 -58.81
CA ASN A 593 -29.27 -26.55 -58.76
C ASN A 593 -29.29 -27.28 -57.41
N ARG A 594 -29.00 -28.58 -57.40
CA ARG A 594 -28.67 -29.41 -56.26
C ARG A 594 -27.22 -29.88 -56.42
N GLY A 595 -26.28 -29.12 -55.85
CA GLY A 595 -24.86 -29.28 -56.20
C GLY A 595 -24.68 -28.95 -57.68
N GLU A 596 -24.03 -29.83 -58.43
CA GLU A 596 -23.80 -29.67 -59.88
C GLU A 596 -25.00 -30.09 -60.76
N GLN A 597 -26.05 -30.67 -60.18
CA GLN A 597 -27.21 -31.18 -60.95
C GLN A 597 -28.36 -30.16 -60.97
N PRO A 598 -29.08 -29.99 -62.10
CA PRO A 598 -30.31 -29.20 -62.12
C PRO A 598 -31.37 -29.77 -61.17
N ARG A 599 -31.97 -28.91 -60.34
CA ARG A 599 -33.03 -29.26 -59.39
C ARG A 599 -34.38 -29.33 -60.12
N GLN A 600 -35.10 -30.43 -59.92
CA GLN A 600 -36.38 -30.69 -60.59
C GLN A 600 -37.59 -30.17 -59.82
N LYS A 601 -37.55 -30.16 -58.48
CA LYS A 601 -38.71 -29.82 -57.62
C LYS A 601 -38.56 -28.45 -56.97
N GLN A 602 -38.39 -27.44 -57.83
CA GLN A 602 -38.13 -26.06 -57.44
C GLN A 602 -39.25 -25.45 -56.59
N ASN A 603 -40.50 -25.76 -56.93
CA ASN A 603 -41.72 -25.30 -56.23
C ASN A 603 -41.86 -25.77 -54.78
N ARG A 604 -40.96 -26.64 -54.29
CA ARG A 604 -40.96 -27.13 -52.91
C ARG A 604 -40.08 -26.32 -51.97
N LEU A 605 -39.32 -25.35 -52.47
CA LEU A 605 -38.41 -24.55 -51.65
C LEU A 605 -38.99 -23.16 -51.40
N VAL A 606 -38.98 -22.74 -50.14
CA VAL A 606 -39.17 -21.36 -49.72
C VAL A 606 -37.92 -20.95 -48.96
N PHE A 607 -37.47 -19.71 -49.11
CA PHE A 607 -36.23 -19.24 -48.50
C PHE A 607 -36.51 -18.24 -47.39
N MET A 608 -35.68 -18.26 -46.35
CA MET A 608 -35.63 -17.22 -45.33
C MET A 608 -34.24 -16.60 -45.33
N ALA A 609 -34.17 -15.28 -45.45
CA ALA A 609 -32.93 -14.52 -45.43
C ALA A 609 -32.84 -13.65 -44.17
N ALA A 610 -31.61 -13.45 -43.69
CA ALA A 610 -31.33 -12.47 -42.67
C ALA A 610 -31.36 -11.06 -43.27
N ASP A 611 -31.80 -10.08 -42.49
CA ASP A 611 -31.67 -8.66 -42.81
C ASP A 611 -30.19 -8.25 -42.79
N PHE A 612 -29.68 -7.76 -43.92
CA PHE A 612 -28.28 -7.41 -44.10
C PHE A 612 -27.77 -6.42 -43.04
N ASP A 613 -28.59 -5.42 -42.66
CA ASP A 613 -28.20 -4.37 -41.72
C ASP A 613 -28.06 -4.91 -40.28
N VAL A 614 -28.74 -6.02 -39.96
CA VAL A 614 -28.73 -6.65 -38.64
C VAL A 614 -27.62 -7.72 -38.51
N VAL A 615 -27.12 -8.28 -39.62
CA VAL A 615 -26.13 -9.37 -39.62
C VAL A 615 -24.86 -9.00 -38.85
N SER A 616 -24.35 -7.77 -38.99
CA SER A 616 -23.13 -7.32 -38.29
C SER A 616 -23.31 -7.36 -36.77
N ARG A 617 -24.43 -6.81 -36.27
CA ARG A 617 -24.81 -6.82 -34.85
C ARG A 617 -25.08 -8.24 -34.33
N LEU A 618 -25.66 -9.11 -35.15
CA LEU A 618 -25.88 -10.52 -34.82
C LEU A 618 -24.54 -11.26 -34.63
N LYS A 619 -23.60 -11.07 -35.57
CA LYS A 619 -22.25 -11.65 -35.47
C LYS A 619 -21.53 -11.17 -34.21
N GLU A 620 -21.61 -9.86 -33.93
CA GLU A 620 -20.98 -9.27 -32.76
C GLU A 620 -21.53 -9.85 -31.46
N GLN A 621 -22.85 -9.98 -31.32
CA GLN A 621 -23.43 -10.64 -30.13
C GLN A 621 -23.12 -12.13 -30.02
N GLY A 622 -22.99 -12.83 -31.15
CA GLY A 622 -22.51 -14.21 -31.16
C GLY A 622 -21.09 -14.33 -30.58
N ARG A 623 -20.19 -13.41 -30.94
CA ARG A 623 -18.83 -13.35 -30.37
C ARG A 623 -18.86 -13.04 -28.87
N ILE A 624 -19.67 -12.08 -28.43
CA ILE A 624 -19.83 -11.75 -27.01
C ILE A 624 -20.28 -12.98 -26.20
N TYR A 625 -21.28 -13.71 -26.69
CA TYR A 625 -21.74 -14.94 -26.02
C TYR A 625 -20.65 -16.02 -25.95
N LEU A 626 -19.94 -16.28 -27.05
CA LEU A 626 -18.84 -17.25 -27.08
C LEU A 626 -17.71 -16.88 -26.12
N ALA A 627 -17.34 -15.60 -26.05
CA ALA A 627 -16.34 -15.11 -25.13
C ALA A 627 -16.77 -15.34 -23.67
N TRP A 628 -17.99 -14.97 -23.29
CA TRP A 628 -18.52 -15.26 -21.95
C TRP A 628 -18.63 -16.76 -21.66
N LYS A 629 -19.04 -17.56 -22.64
CA LYS A 629 -19.13 -19.03 -22.50
C LYS A 629 -17.76 -19.64 -22.23
N SER A 630 -16.73 -19.18 -22.94
CA SER A 630 -15.34 -19.60 -22.76
C SER A 630 -14.81 -19.22 -21.37
N ILE A 631 -15.09 -18.00 -20.90
CA ILE A 631 -14.70 -17.57 -19.54
C ILE A 631 -15.33 -18.44 -18.46
N VAL A 632 -16.64 -18.71 -18.56
CA VAL A 632 -17.32 -19.56 -17.58
C VAL A 632 -16.75 -20.98 -17.59
N PHE A 633 -16.45 -21.52 -18.77
CA PHE A 633 -15.81 -22.83 -18.90
C PHE A 633 -14.45 -22.90 -18.22
N ASP A 634 -13.61 -21.88 -18.39
CA ASP A 634 -12.29 -21.84 -17.77
C ASP A 634 -12.35 -21.67 -16.24
N ILE A 635 -13.27 -20.85 -15.73
CA ILE A 635 -13.46 -20.70 -14.28
C ILE A 635 -13.99 -22.01 -13.67
N ASP A 636 -14.98 -22.66 -14.29
CA ASP A 636 -15.53 -23.94 -13.80
C ASP A 636 -14.46 -25.07 -13.82
N ASN A 637 -13.47 -25.01 -14.73
CA ASN A 637 -12.36 -25.97 -14.82
C ASN A 637 -11.12 -25.59 -14.00
N GLY A 638 -11.14 -24.47 -13.27
CA GLY A 638 -10.03 -24.03 -12.43
C GLY A 638 -8.80 -23.50 -13.18
N THR A 639 -8.89 -23.27 -14.51
CA THR A 639 -7.80 -22.65 -15.28
C THR A 639 -7.73 -21.14 -15.06
N LEU A 640 -8.83 -20.53 -14.61
CA LEU A 640 -8.92 -19.11 -14.27
C LEU A 640 -9.33 -18.97 -12.79
N ASN A 641 -8.36 -18.61 -11.94
CA ASN A 641 -8.55 -18.59 -10.49
C ASN A 641 -9.42 -17.38 -10.09
N GLN A 642 -10.73 -17.61 -9.87
CA GLN A 642 -11.68 -16.56 -9.49
C GLN A 642 -12.65 -17.05 -8.40
N ASP A 643 -13.11 -16.11 -7.58
CA ASP A 643 -14.07 -16.40 -6.51
C ASP A 643 -15.47 -16.70 -7.07
N LEU A 644 -16.29 -17.39 -6.27
CA LEU A 644 -17.69 -17.70 -6.57
C LEU A 644 -18.51 -16.48 -7.03
N ALA A 645 -18.22 -15.29 -6.50
CA ALA A 645 -18.90 -14.04 -6.89
C ALA A 645 -18.65 -13.69 -8.37
N HIS A 646 -17.41 -13.79 -8.83
CA HIS A 646 -17.04 -13.52 -10.22
C HIS A 646 -17.60 -14.59 -11.16
N LEU A 647 -17.58 -15.87 -10.75
CA LEU A 647 -18.22 -16.95 -11.51
C LEU A 647 -19.71 -16.69 -11.73
N ASN A 648 -20.41 -16.28 -10.67
CA ASN A 648 -21.83 -15.94 -10.75
C ASN A 648 -22.07 -14.73 -11.67
N GLN A 649 -21.20 -13.72 -11.63
CA GLN A 649 -21.27 -12.58 -12.54
C GLN A 649 -21.04 -12.99 -14.01
N ALA A 650 -20.02 -13.80 -14.28
CA ALA A 650 -19.74 -14.32 -15.63
C ALA A 650 -20.90 -15.17 -16.16
N LYS A 651 -21.49 -16.04 -15.32
CA LYS A 651 -22.68 -16.83 -15.65
C LYS A 651 -23.87 -15.94 -16.01
N ARG A 652 -24.16 -14.91 -15.20
CA ARG A 652 -25.22 -13.91 -15.50
C ARG A 652 -24.99 -13.20 -16.84
N ASN A 653 -23.75 -12.77 -17.12
CA ASN A 653 -23.42 -12.11 -18.38
C ASN A 653 -23.56 -13.05 -19.59
N ARG A 654 -23.10 -14.31 -19.47
CA ARG A 654 -23.30 -15.35 -20.48
C ARG A 654 -24.78 -15.57 -20.76
N ASP A 655 -25.58 -15.69 -19.71
CA ASP A 655 -27.02 -15.98 -19.80
C ASP A 655 -27.80 -14.79 -20.38
N GLY A 656 -27.42 -13.55 -20.05
CA GLY A 656 -27.95 -12.35 -20.70
C GLY A 656 -27.54 -12.23 -22.17
N ALA A 657 -26.29 -12.58 -22.51
CA ALA A 657 -25.79 -12.54 -23.88
C ALA A 657 -26.53 -13.54 -24.79
N ILE A 658 -26.79 -14.77 -24.32
CA ILE A 658 -27.55 -15.76 -25.12
C ILE A 658 -29.02 -15.35 -25.30
N GLN A 659 -29.65 -14.72 -24.31
CA GLN A 659 -31.01 -14.21 -24.45
C GLN A 659 -31.08 -13.09 -25.51
N THR A 660 -30.13 -12.16 -25.45
CA THR A 660 -29.99 -11.07 -26.44
C THR A 660 -29.72 -11.63 -27.84
N LEU A 661 -28.84 -12.62 -27.94
CA LEU A 661 -28.53 -13.30 -29.20
C LEU A 661 -29.78 -13.96 -29.81
N LYS A 662 -30.59 -14.66 -29.00
CA LYS A 662 -31.84 -15.29 -29.46
C LYS A 662 -32.86 -14.27 -29.96
N GLN A 663 -32.95 -13.10 -29.32
CA GLN A 663 -33.79 -12.01 -29.79
C GLN A 663 -33.29 -11.45 -31.12
N LEU A 664 -31.98 -11.22 -31.25
CA LEU A 664 -31.36 -10.74 -32.49
C LEU A 664 -31.52 -11.71 -33.66
N VAL A 665 -31.47 -13.02 -33.43
CA VAL A 665 -31.74 -14.00 -34.50
C VAL A 665 -33.15 -13.82 -35.06
N ARG A 666 -34.15 -13.58 -34.20
CA ARG A 666 -35.54 -13.33 -34.62
C ARG A 666 -35.70 -11.98 -35.34
N GLU A 667 -34.96 -10.97 -34.91
CA GLU A 667 -34.93 -9.65 -35.56
C GLU A 667 -34.26 -9.71 -36.94
N ALA A 668 -33.21 -10.53 -37.08
CA ALA A 668 -32.46 -10.69 -38.32
C ALA A 668 -33.24 -11.51 -39.35
N TYR A 669 -33.70 -12.71 -39.01
CA TYR A 669 -34.36 -13.61 -39.97
C TYR A 669 -35.85 -13.32 -40.13
N LYS A 670 -36.17 -12.28 -40.92
CA LYS A 670 -37.53 -11.80 -41.16
C LYS A 670 -37.94 -11.72 -42.64
N TRP A 671 -37.03 -12.00 -43.57
CA TRP A 671 -37.28 -11.87 -45.00
C TRP A 671 -37.59 -13.22 -45.63
N LEU A 672 -38.85 -13.47 -45.96
CA LEU A 672 -39.30 -14.67 -46.65
C LEU A 672 -39.27 -14.45 -48.17
N LEU A 673 -38.58 -15.33 -48.90
CA LEU A 673 -38.51 -15.30 -50.36
C LEU A 673 -39.25 -16.52 -50.91
N ALA A 674 -40.34 -16.26 -51.63
CA ALA A 674 -41.15 -17.27 -52.28
C ALA A 674 -40.89 -17.22 -53.80
N PRO A 675 -40.41 -18.31 -54.43
CA PRO A 675 -40.31 -18.39 -55.87
C PRO A 675 -41.69 -18.32 -56.53
N ILE A 676 -41.80 -17.57 -57.63
CA ILE A 676 -43.02 -17.48 -58.44
C ILE A 676 -42.66 -17.92 -59.86
N GLU A 677 -43.53 -18.72 -60.48
CA GLU A 677 -43.41 -19.08 -61.88
C GLU A 677 -43.80 -17.86 -62.73
N SER A 678 -42.85 -17.34 -63.50
CA SER A 678 -43.01 -16.16 -64.36
C SER A 678 -43.41 -16.55 -65.77
#